data_AF-A0AAD4TVD1-F1
#
_entry.id   AF-A0AAD4TVD1-F1
#
_cell.length_a   1.000
_cell.length_b   1.000
_cell.length_c   1.000
_cell.angle_alpha   90.00
_cell.angle_beta   90.00
_cell.angle_gamma   90.00
#
_symmetry.space_group_name_H-M   'P 1'
#
loop_
_entity.id
_entity.type
_entity.pdbx_description
1 polymer ?
#
loop_
_entity_poly.entity_id
_entity_poly.type
_entity_poly.pdbx_seq_one_letter_code
_entity_poly.pdbx_strand_id
1 'polypeptide(L)'
;MRPAGAAAGLGSPARDLSLCGELLQAPPPLTSSPPPAAPSGPPLPAAAGATLSRLPEPLLRRLSGSLDRAPEGRGWRRLAEVAGSRGRLRLSCLDLEQCSLKVLEPEGSPSLCLLKLLAEKGCTVMELSDFLQAMEHTEVLQLLSPPGIKITVNPESKAVLAGQFVKLCCRATGHPFVQYQWFKMNKEIPNGNASELVFNTVHVRDAGFYVCRVNNNFTFEFSQWSQLDVCDVTEVTESFQSSWDGISESKLQICVEPKSQKLMPGSTLILQCVAVGSPIPQYQWFRNESRLTHETKKLYMVPYVDLEHQGTYWCRVYNDRESQDSKKVDVIVGRTDEAVECTEDELTNLGHPDNQEQTDDQPLAKDKVALLIGNMNYWEHPKLKAPLVDVYELTNLLRQLDFKVVSLLDLTEYEMRNAVDEFLLLLDKGVYGLLYYAGHGYENFGNSFMVPVDAPNPYRSENCLCVQNILKLMQEKETGLNVFLLDMCRKRNDYDDTIPILDALRVTANIVFGYATCQGAEAFEIQHSGLANGIFMKFLKDRLLEEKKITVLLDEVAEDMGKCHLTKGKQALEIRSSLSEKRALTDPIQGAAHSAESLVRNLQWAKAHELPESMCLKFQCGVQIQLGFAAEFSNVMIIYTSIVHKPPDILMCDAYVTDFPLDLDIDPKDANKGTPEETGSYLVSKELPKHCLYTRLSSLQKLKEHLVFTVCLSYQYSGLEDTVEEKQEVNVGKPLIAKLDIHRGSGRKTCFQTCVMCNGPYPSSAASSAGAARYRPPQDSFSGAYHSHLSNSSSVMPSDGCRCSRTADTFVSSHHTHRYSRQFGRSNVPVETTDEIPFTFSDGLRISEK
;
A
#
# COMPACT_ATOMS: atom_id res chain seq x y z
N MET A 1 -68.28 -5.85 -15.26
CA MET A 1 -68.93 -4.93 -14.32
C MET A 1 -67.85 -4.18 -13.55
N ARG A 2 -67.87 -2.85 -13.66
CA ARG A 2 -67.12 -1.83 -12.89
C ARG A 2 -67.83 -1.60 -11.51
N PRO A 3 -67.38 -0.70 -10.60
CA PRO A 3 -66.06 -0.52 -9.95
C PRO A 3 -66.18 0.06 -8.49
N ALA A 4 -65.09 0.72 -7.99
CA ALA A 4 -65.00 1.85 -7.02
C ALA A 4 -64.57 1.52 -5.58
N GLY A 5 -63.68 2.27 -4.89
CA GLY A 5 -62.95 3.54 -5.14
C GLY A 5 -61.80 3.72 -4.10
N ALA A 6 -60.65 4.30 -4.46
CA ALA A 6 -60.16 5.68 -4.17
C ALA A 6 -59.78 5.94 -2.67
N ALA A 7 -58.66 6.55 -2.25
CA ALA A 7 -57.79 7.58 -2.85
C ALA A 7 -56.40 7.75 -2.14
N ALA A 8 -55.41 8.30 -2.89
CA ALA A 8 -54.29 9.24 -2.60
C ALA A 8 -53.30 9.02 -1.41
N GLY A 9 -51.98 9.27 -1.49
CA GLY A 9 -51.12 9.84 -2.55
C GLY A 9 -49.65 10.02 -2.07
N LEU A 10 -48.79 10.45 -3.02
CA LEU A 10 -47.42 10.99 -2.92
C LEU A 10 -46.23 10.04 -2.62
N GLY A 11 -45.26 10.00 -3.56
CA GLY A 11 -43.86 9.60 -3.31
C GLY A 11 -43.23 8.75 -4.41
N SER A 12 -42.37 9.36 -5.23
CA SER A 12 -41.57 8.73 -6.29
C SER A 12 -40.39 7.88 -5.74
N PRO A 13 -39.43 7.37 -6.55
CA PRO A 13 -39.28 5.96 -6.91
C PRO A 13 -38.00 5.31 -6.35
N ALA A 14 -37.94 3.97 -6.28
CA ALA A 14 -36.68 3.22 -6.35
C ALA A 14 -36.93 1.75 -6.70
N ARG A 15 -36.36 1.31 -7.83
CA ARG A 15 -36.15 -0.09 -8.20
C ARG A 15 -34.76 -0.52 -7.73
N ASP A 16 -34.73 -1.69 -7.11
CA ASP A 16 -33.83 -2.82 -7.37
C ASP A 16 -32.32 -2.55 -7.51
N LEU A 17 -31.59 -2.94 -6.46
CA LEU A 17 -30.18 -3.31 -6.47
C LEU A 17 -30.07 -4.83 -6.25
N SER A 18 -29.62 -5.56 -7.26
CA SER A 18 -28.99 -6.88 -7.17
C SER A 18 -27.49 -6.65 -7.42
N LEU A 19 -26.58 -6.90 -6.48
CA LEU A 19 -26.00 -8.17 -6.02
C LEU A 19 -24.55 -8.30 -6.52
N CYS A 20 -23.72 -8.85 -5.62
CA CYS A 20 -22.32 -9.29 -5.75
C CYS A 20 -21.26 -8.19 -5.58
N GLY A 21 -20.35 -8.19 -4.60
CA GLY A 21 -19.95 -9.22 -3.63
C GLY A 21 -18.55 -9.74 -3.95
N GLU A 22 -17.52 -9.14 -3.33
CA GLU A 22 -16.18 -9.72 -3.25
C GLU A 22 -15.76 -9.89 -1.78
N LEU A 23 -15.18 -11.07 -1.54
CA LEU A 23 -14.69 -11.58 -0.27
C LEU A 23 -13.29 -11.02 0.02
N LEU A 24 -13.18 -10.28 1.12
CA LEU A 24 -11.92 -10.03 1.81
C LEU A 24 -11.63 -11.21 2.76
N GLN A 25 -10.50 -11.88 2.55
CA GLN A 25 -9.89 -12.76 3.54
C GLN A 25 -8.85 -11.98 4.35
N ALA A 26 -8.89 -12.23 5.66
CA ALA A 26 -8.18 -11.54 6.73
C ALA A 26 -7.00 -12.41 7.28
N PRO A 27 -6.12 -11.82 8.10
CA PRO A 27 -4.68 -12.10 8.28
C PRO A 27 -4.32 -13.31 9.18
N PRO A 28 -3.01 -13.62 9.37
CA PRO A 28 -2.50 -14.73 10.20
C PRO A 28 -2.35 -14.35 11.70
N PRO A 29 -1.97 -15.31 12.59
CA PRO A 29 -2.48 -15.42 13.95
C PRO A 29 -1.58 -14.80 15.02
N LEU A 30 -2.21 -14.20 16.03
CA LEU A 30 -1.56 -13.69 17.23
C LEU A 30 -1.44 -14.76 18.31
N THR A 31 -0.22 -14.93 18.78
CA THR A 31 0.16 -15.59 20.02
C THR A 31 -0.55 -14.97 21.22
N SER A 32 -0.85 -15.81 22.21
CA SER A 32 -1.56 -15.48 23.44
C SER A 32 -0.81 -14.43 24.27
N SER A 33 -1.15 -13.15 24.09
CA SER A 33 -0.96 -12.10 25.08
C SER A 33 -2.25 -11.93 25.89
N PRO A 34 -2.17 -11.60 27.19
CA PRO A 34 -3.35 -11.31 27.98
C PRO A 34 -4.06 -10.07 27.37
N PRO A 35 -5.38 -9.91 27.57
CA PRO A 35 -6.06 -8.74 27.05
C PRO A 35 -5.37 -7.48 27.62
N PRO A 36 -5.31 -6.38 26.85
CA PRO A 36 -4.70 -5.15 27.35
C PRO A 36 -5.34 -4.80 28.68
N ALA A 37 -4.50 -4.53 29.69
CA ALA A 37 -4.95 -3.95 30.94
C ALA A 37 -5.89 -2.79 30.60
N ALA A 38 -7.06 -2.77 31.27
CA ALA A 38 -8.02 -1.69 31.15
C ALA A 38 -7.26 -0.36 31.10
N PRO A 39 -7.56 0.54 30.15
CA PRO A 39 -6.93 1.84 30.14
C PRO A 39 -7.07 2.40 31.55
N SER A 40 -5.94 2.82 32.12
CA SER A 40 -5.91 3.64 33.33
C SER A 40 -7.10 4.58 33.29
N GLY A 41 -7.95 4.50 34.32
CA GLY A 41 -9.28 5.12 34.34
C GLY A 41 -9.28 6.53 33.77
N PRO A 42 -10.42 6.98 33.21
CA PRO A 42 -10.47 8.27 32.54
C PRO A 42 -9.88 9.35 33.44
N PRO A 43 -9.11 10.31 32.91
CA PRO A 43 -8.79 11.50 33.67
C PRO A 43 -10.13 12.07 34.15
N LEU A 44 -10.16 12.46 35.43
CA LEU A 44 -11.25 13.16 36.09
C LEU A 44 -12.04 14.03 35.10
N PRO A 45 -13.39 13.98 35.10
CA PRO A 45 -14.19 14.56 34.04
C PRO A 45 -13.79 16.01 33.79
N ALA A 46 -13.74 16.36 32.50
CA ALA A 46 -13.50 17.69 31.94
C ALA A 46 -14.58 18.73 32.34
N ALA A 47 -14.83 18.86 33.64
CA ALA A 47 -15.58 19.90 34.32
C ALA A 47 -14.69 20.67 35.31
N ALA A 48 -13.37 20.47 35.27
CA ALA A 48 -12.39 21.12 36.14
C ALA A 48 -12.24 22.64 35.90
N GLY A 49 -12.85 23.18 34.85
CA GLY A 49 -12.85 24.62 34.53
C GLY A 49 -14.25 25.23 34.37
N ALA A 50 -15.31 24.54 34.80
CA ALA A 50 -16.65 25.11 34.73
C ALA A 50 -16.76 26.26 35.76
N THR A 51 -16.98 27.47 35.27
CA THR A 51 -17.34 28.61 36.11
C THR A 51 -18.65 28.33 36.83
N LEU A 52 -18.75 28.73 38.09
CA LEU A 52 -19.92 28.52 38.94
C LEU A 52 -21.23 29.05 38.29
N SER A 53 -21.11 30.02 37.38
CA SER A 53 -22.20 30.57 36.57
C SER A 53 -22.85 29.58 35.59
N ARG A 54 -22.24 28.42 35.33
CA ARG A 54 -22.77 27.38 34.44
C ARG A 54 -23.57 26.28 35.17
N LEU A 55 -23.68 26.35 36.50
CA LEU A 55 -24.48 25.38 37.26
C LEU A 55 -25.99 25.60 37.00
N PRO A 56 -26.78 24.51 36.84
CA PRO A 56 -28.22 24.63 36.67
C PRO A 56 -28.89 25.33 37.86
N GLU A 57 -29.80 26.26 37.59
CA GLU A 57 -30.55 27.02 38.61
C GLU A 57 -31.22 26.14 39.70
N PRO A 58 -31.82 24.97 39.39
CA PRO A 58 -32.37 24.09 40.43
C PRO A 58 -31.31 23.52 41.38
N LEU A 59 -30.09 23.28 40.90
CA LEU A 59 -28.96 22.84 41.71
C LEU A 59 -28.49 23.98 42.61
N LEU A 60 -28.35 25.20 42.06
CA LEU A 60 -27.95 26.39 42.82
C LEU A 60 -28.92 26.69 43.96
N ARG A 61 -30.24 26.54 43.75
CA ARG A 61 -31.24 26.71 44.82
C ARG A 61 -31.16 25.65 45.91
N ARG A 62 -30.84 24.40 45.56
CA ARG A 62 -30.64 23.33 46.55
C ARG A 62 -29.37 23.55 47.36
N LEU A 63 -28.28 23.97 46.71
CA LEU A 63 -27.02 24.33 47.37
C LEU A 63 -27.23 25.53 48.30
N SER A 64 -27.89 26.59 47.82
CA SER A 64 -28.14 27.80 48.61
C SER A 64 -29.08 27.54 49.79
N GLY A 65 -30.15 26.77 49.59
CA GLY A 65 -31.07 26.38 50.65
C GLY A 65 -30.41 25.55 51.75
N SER A 66 -29.43 24.72 51.39
CA SER A 66 -28.65 23.96 52.38
C SER A 66 -27.67 24.87 53.16
N LEU A 67 -27.03 25.82 52.49
CA LEU A 67 -26.08 26.77 53.11
C LEU A 67 -26.77 27.82 54.00
N ASP A 68 -28.01 28.21 53.68
CA ASP A 68 -28.79 29.13 54.51
C ASP A 68 -29.31 28.47 55.80
N ARG A 69 -29.57 27.15 55.75
CA ARG A 69 -30.07 26.36 56.89
C ARG A 69 -28.97 25.69 57.70
N ALA A 70 -27.71 25.83 57.28
CA ALA A 70 -26.58 25.18 57.93
C ALA A 70 -26.34 25.74 59.34
N PRO A 71 -25.90 24.90 60.29
CA PRO A 71 -25.56 25.33 61.65
C PRO A 71 -24.37 26.31 61.67
N GLU A 72 -24.19 27.01 62.79
CA GLU A 72 -23.11 27.98 62.96
C GLU A 72 -21.74 27.39 62.60
N GLY A 73 -20.96 28.13 61.81
CA GLY A 73 -19.67 27.67 61.31
C GLY A 73 -19.70 26.82 60.04
N ARG A 74 -20.88 26.50 59.48
CA ARG A 74 -21.01 25.80 58.18
C ARG A 74 -21.90 26.53 57.15
N GLY A 75 -22.49 27.67 57.51
CA GLY A 75 -23.30 28.47 56.60
C GLY A 75 -22.52 29.37 55.64
N TRP A 76 -23.25 30.15 54.85
CA TRP A 76 -22.69 31.02 53.80
C TRP A 76 -21.68 32.05 54.30
N ARG A 77 -21.78 32.53 55.54
CA ARG A 77 -20.79 33.44 56.13
C ARG A 77 -19.42 32.77 56.28
N ARG A 78 -19.41 31.49 56.67
CA ARG A 78 -18.17 30.71 56.71
C ARG A 78 -17.66 30.45 55.29
N LEU A 79 -18.54 30.18 54.35
CA LEU A 79 -18.16 30.00 52.94
C LEU A 79 -17.47 31.25 52.38
N ALA A 80 -18.01 32.44 52.66
CA ALA A 80 -17.43 33.70 52.24
C ALA A 80 -16.05 33.95 52.87
N GLU A 81 -15.89 33.62 54.15
CA GLU A 81 -14.60 33.72 54.85
C GLU A 81 -13.54 32.79 54.25
N VAL A 82 -13.89 31.52 54.06
CA VAL A 82 -12.99 30.49 53.48
C VAL A 82 -12.65 30.83 52.03
N ALA A 83 -13.63 31.24 51.22
CA ALA A 83 -13.39 31.68 49.85
C ALA A 83 -12.48 32.93 49.80
N GLY A 84 -12.67 33.86 50.73
CA GLY A 84 -11.88 35.09 50.83
C GLY A 84 -10.40 34.88 51.16
N SER A 85 -10.01 33.71 51.66
CA SER A 85 -8.60 33.31 51.80
C SER A 85 -7.87 33.24 50.46
N ARG A 86 -8.58 32.94 49.37
CA ARG A 86 -8.06 33.10 48.00
C ARG A 86 -8.28 34.54 47.59
N GLY A 87 -7.23 35.37 47.67
CA GLY A 87 -7.32 36.84 47.55
C GLY A 87 -8.15 37.40 46.38
N ARG A 88 -8.30 36.67 45.27
CA ARG A 88 -9.16 37.03 44.12
C ARG A 88 -10.68 36.94 44.39
N LEU A 89 -11.08 36.10 45.33
CA LEU A 89 -12.49 35.88 45.74
C LEU A 89 -12.83 36.62 47.04
N ARG A 90 -11.94 37.51 47.51
CA ARG A 90 -12.15 38.30 48.72
C ARG A 90 -13.28 39.31 48.49
N LEU A 91 -14.31 39.22 49.34
CA LEU A 91 -15.48 40.09 49.31
C LEU A 91 -15.30 41.23 50.34
N SER A 92 -15.83 42.41 50.01
CA SER A 92 -15.82 43.57 50.92
C SER A 92 -16.90 43.45 52.00
N CYS A 93 -16.80 44.25 53.06
CA CYS A 93 -17.85 44.31 54.10
C CYS A 93 -19.21 44.70 53.48
N LEU A 94 -19.19 45.60 52.49
CA LEU A 94 -20.37 46.05 51.77
C LEU A 94 -21.03 44.91 50.96
N ASP A 95 -20.23 44.06 50.29
CA ASP A 95 -20.76 42.91 49.52
C ASP A 95 -21.47 41.88 50.44
N LEU A 96 -20.91 41.66 51.64
CA LEU A 96 -21.47 40.74 52.62
C LEU A 96 -22.73 41.30 53.29
N GLU A 97 -22.76 42.61 53.54
CA GLU A 97 -23.96 43.30 54.01
C GLU A 97 -25.09 43.21 52.98
N GLN A 98 -24.79 43.45 51.70
CA GLN A 98 -25.75 43.29 50.60
C GLN A 98 -26.31 41.86 50.51
N CYS A 99 -25.45 40.84 50.64
CA CYS A 99 -25.92 39.44 50.72
C CYS A 99 -26.81 39.20 51.94
N SER A 100 -26.45 39.76 53.10
CA SER A 100 -27.22 39.59 54.33
C SER A 100 -28.61 40.23 54.25
N LEU A 101 -28.72 41.38 53.56
CA LEU A 101 -30.00 42.09 53.39
C LEU A 101 -31.00 41.32 52.52
N LYS A 102 -30.54 40.35 51.71
CA LYS A 102 -31.43 39.49 50.92
C LYS A 102 -32.39 38.66 51.75
N VAL A 103 -32.12 38.43 53.03
CA VAL A 103 -33.07 37.76 53.93
C VAL A 103 -34.38 38.54 54.11
N LEU A 104 -34.39 39.84 53.82
CA LEU A 104 -35.57 40.70 53.94
C LEU A 104 -36.52 40.59 52.73
N GLU A 105 -36.07 39.94 51.65
CA GLU A 105 -36.88 39.71 50.45
C GLU A 105 -37.65 38.37 50.60
N PRO A 106 -38.92 38.27 50.16
CA PRO A 106 -39.76 37.07 50.39
C PRO A 106 -39.18 35.75 49.86
N GLU A 107 -38.36 35.81 48.80
CA GLU A 107 -37.68 34.68 48.17
C GLU A 107 -36.16 34.87 48.14
N GLY A 108 -35.64 35.79 48.97
CA GLY A 108 -34.24 36.15 48.97
C GLY A 108 -33.40 35.17 49.78
N SER A 109 -32.29 34.72 49.18
CA SER A 109 -31.33 33.80 49.79
C SER A 109 -29.97 34.49 49.88
N PRO A 110 -29.46 34.76 51.10
CA PRO A 110 -28.11 35.27 51.30
C PRO A 110 -27.04 34.36 50.70
N SER A 111 -27.20 33.04 50.82
CA SER A 111 -26.31 32.05 50.18
C SER A 111 -26.34 32.12 48.65
N LEU A 112 -27.51 32.29 48.03
CA LEU A 112 -27.64 32.38 46.57
C LEU A 112 -27.01 33.68 46.04
N CYS A 113 -27.19 34.79 46.76
CA CYS A 113 -26.53 36.06 46.46
C CYS A 113 -25.00 35.90 46.51
N LEU A 114 -24.49 35.25 47.57
CA LEU A 114 -23.06 34.96 47.72
C LEU A 114 -22.53 34.09 46.57
N LEU A 115 -23.20 32.99 46.22
CA LEU A 115 -22.78 32.10 45.14
C LEU A 115 -22.75 32.83 43.78
N LYS A 116 -23.68 33.74 43.53
CA LYS A 116 -23.68 34.58 42.31
C LYS A 116 -22.49 35.55 42.30
N LEU A 117 -22.19 36.23 43.40
CA LEU A 117 -21.01 37.11 43.51
C LEU A 117 -19.70 36.34 43.35
N LEU A 118 -19.60 35.14 43.94
CA LEU A 118 -18.44 34.28 43.74
C LEU A 118 -18.30 33.85 42.27
N ALA A 119 -19.41 33.55 41.59
CA ALA A 119 -19.41 33.25 40.17
C ALA A 119 -18.95 34.43 39.31
N GLU A 120 -19.40 35.65 39.62
CA GLU A 120 -18.97 36.90 38.95
C GLU A 120 -17.48 37.18 39.14
N LYS A 121 -16.93 36.80 40.31
CA LYS A 121 -15.48 36.85 40.61
C LYS A 121 -14.69 35.65 40.05
N GLY A 122 -15.33 34.82 39.23
CA GLY A 122 -14.69 33.70 38.53
C GLY A 122 -14.40 32.50 39.43
N CYS A 123 -15.20 32.22 40.45
CA CYS A 123 -15.13 30.98 41.22
C CYS A 123 -15.52 29.78 40.34
N THR A 124 -14.73 28.71 40.38
CA THR A 124 -15.05 27.45 39.68
C THR A 124 -15.78 26.46 40.59
N VAL A 125 -16.44 25.46 39.99
CA VAL A 125 -17.13 24.41 40.75
C VAL A 125 -16.15 23.58 41.61
N MET A 126 -14.91 23.38 41.14
CA MET A 126 -13.89 22.71 41.93
C MET A 126 -13.47 23.51 43.15
N GLU A 127 -13.30 24.82 43.00
CA GLU A 127 -12.92 25.67 44.13
C GLU A 127 -14.05 25.81 45.14
N LEU A 128 -15.29 25.86 44.67
CA LEU A 128 -16.44 25.75 45.57
C LEU A 128 -16.44 24.41 46.32
N SER A 129 -16.11 23.30 45.65
CA SER A 129 -15.99 21.99 46.29
C SER A 129 -14.86 21.96 47.32
N ASP A 130 -13.70 22.54 47.03
CA ASP A 130 -12.59 22.70 47.98
C ASP A 130 -13.03 23.48 49.23
N PHE A 131 -13.75 24.59 49.04
CA PHE A 131 -14.23 25.40 50.16
C PHE A 131 -15.27 24.67 51.01
N LEU A 132 -16.20 23.95 50.37
CA LEU A 132 -17.21 23.13 51.03
C LEU A 132 -16.57 21.95 51.80
N GLN A 133 -15.47 21.41 51.30
CA GLN A 133 -14.66 20.41 51.99
C GLN A 133 -13.91 21.00 53.18
N ALA A 134 -13.33 22.19 53.03
CA ALA A 134 -12.65 22.89 54.12
C ALA A 134 -13.59 23.30 55.28
N MET A 135 -14.90 23.43 55.01
CA MET A 135 -15.92 23.63 56.05
C MET A 135 -16.61 22.33 56.52
N GLU A 136 -16.13 21.16 56.06
CA GLU A 136 -16.66 19.83 56.40
C GLU A 136 -18.16 19.65 56.10
N HIS A 137 -18.69 20.32 55.07
CA HIS A 137 -20.11 20.27 54.74
C HIS A 137 -20.42 19.14 53.75
N THR A 138 -20.31 17.90 54.23
CA THR A 138 -20.40 16.66 53.43
C THR A 138 -21.72 16.47 52.68
N GLU A 139 -22.84 16.92 53.24
CA GLU A 139 -24.17 16.84 52.58
C GLU A 139 -24.25 17.67 51.29
N VAL A 140 -23.65 18.87 51.29
CA VAL A 140 -23.63 19.78 50.13
C VAL A 140 -22.62 19.30 49.09
N LEU A 141 -21.53 18.66 49.53
CA LEU A 141 -20.55 18.02 48.65
C LEU A 141 -21.11 16.82 47.87
N GLN A 142 -21.96 15.99 48.48
CA GLN A 142 -22.60 14.86 47.78
C GLN A 142 -23.52 15.31 46.64
N LEU A 143 -24.09 16.53 46.72
CA LEU A 143 -24.87 17.12 45.62
C LEU A 143 -24.00 17.50 44.42
N LEU A 144 -22.69 17.67 44.62
CA LEU A 144 -21.71 17.97 43.59
C LEU A 144 -20.99 16.71 43.05
N SER A 145 -21.16 15.53 43.68
CA SER A 145 -20.52 14.27 43.24
C SER A 145 -21.26 12.97 43.69
N PRO A 146 -22.26 12.46 42.93
CA PRO A 146 -22.96 11.20 43.22
C PRO A 146 -22.19 9.94 42.76
N PRO A 147 -22.48 8.72 43.29
CA PRO A 147 -21.80 7.48 42.91
C PRO A 147 -22.04 7.12 41.43
N GLY A 148 -20.95 6.73 40.75
CA GLY A 148 -20.90 6.45 39.31
C GLY A 148 -21.68 5.20 38.86
N ILE A 149 -21.76 5.02 37.55
CA ILE A 149 -22.46 3.91 36.89
C ILE A 149 -21.65 2.62 37.06
N LYS A 150 -22.32 1.49 37.35
CA LYS A 150 -21.69 0.16 37.43
C LYS A 150 -22.44 -0.83 36.55
N ILE A 151 -21.74 -1.43 35.59
CA ILE A 151 -22.27 -2.50 34.73
C ILE A 151 -22.20 -3.83 35.48
N THR A 152 -23.34 -4.51 35.64
CA THR A 152 -23.49 -5.76 36.40
C THR A 152 -23.62 -6.99 35.50
N VAL A 153 -24.09 -6.82 34.27
CA VAL A 153 -24.13 -7.89 33.25
C VAL A 153 -23.59 -7.32 31.95
N ASN A 154 -22.55 -7.95 31.42
CA ASN A 154 -22.02 -7.65 30.08
C ASN A 154 -22.69 -8.56 29.04
N PRO A 155 -22.82 -8.09 27.78
CA PRO A 155 -23.33 -8.93 26.72
C PRO A 155 -22.35 -10.04 26.36
N GLU A 156 -22.87 -11.25 26.21
CA GLU A 156 -22.09 -12.44 25.84
C GLU A 156 -21.92 -12.50 24.31
N SER A 157 -20.74 -12.88 23.82
CA SER A 157 -20.52 -13.14 22.38
C SER A 157 -21.17 -14.46 21.99
N LYS A 158 -21.85 -14.53 20.84
CA LYS A 158 -22.63 -15.71 20.41
C LYS A 158 -22.48 -15.95 18.92
N ALA A 159 -22.50 -17.22 18.51
CA ALA A 159 -22.69 -17.62 17.12
C ALA A 159 -24.06 -18.26 16.93
N VAL A 160 -24.80 -17.84 15.91
CA VAL A 160 -26.19 -18.22 15.65
C VAL A 160 -26.43 -18.43 14.15
N LEU A 161 -27.50 -19.12 13.78
CA LEU A 161 -27.94 -19.24 12.39
C LEU A 161 -28.79 -18.04 11.96
N ALA A 162 -28.68 -17.66 10.68
CA ALA A 162 -29.60 -16.69 10.09
C ALA A 162 -31.05 -17.14 10.28
N GLY A 163 -31.93 -16.21 10.63
CA GLY A 163 -33.33 -16.47 10.93
C GLY A 163 -33.65 -16.68 12.42
N GLN A 164 -32.64 -16.95 13.26
CA GLN A 164 -32.85 -17.17 14.70
C GLN A 164 -33.16 -15.87 15.45
N PHE A 165 -33.85 -16.03 16.57
CA PHE A 165 -34.02 -15.00 17.59
C PHE A 165 -32.70 -14.82 18.35
N VAL A 166 -32.25 -13.59 18.55
CA VAL A 166 -31.02 -13.27 19.28
C VAL A 166 -31.27 -12.19 20.29
N LYS A 167 -30.74 -12.38 21.50
CA LYS A 167 -30.74 -11.37 22.55
C LYS A 167 -29.35 -11.13 23.13
N LEU A 168 -28.91 -9.88 23.09
CA LEU A 168 -27.74 -9.37 23.81
C LEU A 168 -28.21 -8.57 25.03
N CYS A 169 -27.70 -8.89 26.21
CA CYS A 169 -28.12 -8.28 27.47
C CYS A 169 -26.99 -7.45 28.10
N CYS A 170 -27.27 -6.19 28.43
CA CYS A 170 -26.43 -5.34 29.24
C CYS A 170 -27.25 -4.80 30.42
N ARG A 171 -26.81 -5.04 31.66
CA ARG A 171 -27.50 -4.53 32.86
C ARG A 171 -26.54 -3.72 33.70
N ALA A 172 -27.03 -2.62 34.26
CA ALA A 172 -26.23 -1.70 35.07
C ALA A 172 -27.05 -1.04 36.17
N THR A 173 -26.36 -0.52 37.17
CA THR A 173 -26.91 0.25 38.30
C THR A 173 -26.30 1.64 38.31
N GLY A 174 -27.10 2.67 38.58
CA GLY A 174 -26.64 4.07 38.69
C GLY A 174 -27.76 4.99 39.19
N HIS A 175 -27.41 6.04 39.93
CA HIS A 175 -28.37 6.99 40.50
C HIS A 175 -28.56 8.21 39.57
N PRO A 176 -29.76 8.82 39.47
CA PRO A 176 -31.06 8.34 39.96
C PRO A 176 -31.69 7.22 39.10
N PHE A 177 -31.28 7.09 37.84
CA PHE A 177 -31.63 6.02 36.93
C PHE A 177 -30.57 5.95 35.81
N VAL A 178 -30.52 4.81 35.11
CA VAL A 178 -29.62 4.60 33.97
C VAL A 178 -30.40 4.47 32.66
N GLN A 179 -29.80 4.94 31.59
CA GLN A 179 -30.27 4.83 30.22
C GLN A 179 -29.25 4.01 29.42
N TYR A 180 -29.73 3.31 28.41
CA TYR A 180 -28.91 2.45 27.56
C TYR A 180 -28.89 3.01 26.15
N GLN A 181 -27.80 2.78 25.43
CA GLN A 181 -27.72 3.01 24.00
C GLN A 181 -26.76 2.00 23.38
N TRP A 182 -27.24 1.20 22.43
CA TRP A 182 -26.45 0.20 21.72
C TRP A 182 -25.77 0.79 20.48
N PHE A 183 -24.56 0.29 20.25
CA PHE A 183 -23.74 0.61 19.09
C PHE A 183 -23.32 -0.68 18.41
N LYS A 184 -23.28 -0.65 17.08
CA LYS A 184 -22.61 -1.64 16.24
C LYS A 184 -21.34 -0.99 15.70
N MET A 185 -20.17 -1.49 16.10
CA MET A 185 -18.91 -0.79 15.89
C MET A 185 -19.02 0.66 16.39
N ASN A 186 -18.82 1.64 15.50
CA ASN A 186 -18.87 3.07 15.82
C ASN A 186 -20.22 3.73 15.49
N LYS A 187 -21.24 2.94 15.10
CA LYS A 187 -22.55 3.47 14.68
C LYS A 187 -23.63 3.15 15.71
N GLU A 188 -24.37 4.18 16.09
CA GLU A 188 -25.53 4.06 16.98
C GLU A 188 -26.64 3.25 16.32
N ILE A 189 -27.23 2.32 17.06
CA ILE A 189 -28.36 1.52 16.60
C ILE A 189 -29.67 2.26 16.94
N PRO A 190 -30.48 2.64 15.93
CA PRO A 190 -31.75 3.29 16.17
C PRO A 190 -32.65 2.43 17.07
N ASN A 191 -33.25 3.05 18.08
CA ASN A 191 -34.12 2.38 19.07
C ASN A 191 -33.44 1.30 19.93
N GLY A 192 -32.11 1.22 19.92
CA GLY A 192 -31.32 0.38 20.81
C GLY A 192 -31.18 1.00 22.20
N ASN A 193 -32.26 1.46 22.82
CA ASN A 193 -32.21 2.23 24.08
C ASN A 193 -32.59 1.43 25.34
N ALA A 194 -32.72 0.10 25.20
CA ALA A 194 -33.05 -0.82 26.26
C ALA A 194 -31.82 -1.58 26.77
N SER A 195 -31.95 -2.19 27.95
CA SER A 195 -30.94 -3.12 28.51
C SER A 195 -30.76 -4.39 27.70
N GLU A 196 -31.65 -4.66 26.75
CA GLU A 196 -31.60 -5.82 25.86
C GLU A 196 -31.69 -5.36 24.41
N LEU A 197 -30.72 -5.78 23.58
CA LEU A 197 -30.79 -5.63 22.13
C LEU A 197 -31.32 -6.94 21.55
N VAL A 198 -32.50 -6.87 20.93
CA VAL A 198 -33.25 -8.03 20.46
C VAL A 198 -33.32 -8.01 18.94
N PHE A 199 -32.93 -9.13 18.33
CA PHE A 199 -33.15 -9.42 16.92
C PHE A 199 -34.20 -10.52 16.85
N ASN A 200 -35.42 -10.19 16.39
CA ASN A 200 -36.48 -11.20 16.22
C ASN A 200 -36.12 -12.23 15.14
N THR A 201 -35.40 -11.77 14.12
CA THR A 201 -34.90 -12.58 13.01
C THR A 201 -33.56 -12.01 12.62
N VAL A 202 -32.47 -12.69 13.00
CA VAL A 202 -31.11 -12.22 12.73
C VAL A 202 -30.72 -12.51 11.28
N HIS A 203 -30.10 -11.53 10.62
CA HIS A 203 -29.59 -11.67 9.25
C HIS A 203 -28.07 -11.62 9.25
N VAL A 204 -27.43 -12.10 8.18
CA VAL A 204 -25.96 -12.08 8.02
C VAL A 204 -25.38 -10.66 8.21
N ARG A 205 -26.09 -9.65 7.70
CA ARG A 205 -25.75 -8.23 7.87
C ARG A 205 -25.75 -7.75 9.32
N ASP A 206 -26.37 -8.50 10.22
CA ASP A 206 -26.41 -8.21 11.65
C ASP A 206 -25.14 -8.73 12.36
N ALA A 207 -24.28 -9.52 11.71
CA ALA A 207 -23.00 -9.92 12.28
C ALA A 207 -22.07 -8.71 12.56
N GLY A 208 -21.33 -8.74 13.66
CA GLY A 208 -20.38 -7.70 14.04
C GLY A 208 -20.16 -7.56 15.55
N PHE A 209 -19.44 -6.52 15.97
CA PHE A 209 -19.21 -6.23 17.38
C PHE A 209 -20.19 -5.19 17.90
N TYR A 210 -20.76 -5.48 19.06
CA TYR A 210 -21.77 -4.70 19.73
C TYR A 210 -21.26 -4.23 21.09
N VAL A 211 -21.52 -2.97 21.41
CA VAL A 211 -21.24 -2.41 22.73
C VAL A 211 -22.44 -1.60 23.20
N CYS A 212 -22.71 -1.67 24.50
CA CYS A 212 -23.75 -0.88 25.13
C CYS A 212 -23.13 0.27 25.91
N ARG A 213 -23.52 1.51 25.60
CA ARG A 213 -23.27 2.66 26.46
C ARG A 213 -24.37 2.73 27.51
N VAL A 214 -23.99 2.85 28.77
CA VAL A 214 -24.90 3.12 29.88
C VAL A 214 -24.60 4.52 30.40
N ASN A 215 -25.59 5.41 30.44
CA ASN A 215 -25.42 6.76 30.96
C ASN A 215 -26.46 7.09 32.02
N ASN A 216 -26.12 8.02 32.90
CA ASN A 216 -27.06 8.75 33.74
C ASN A 216 -26.96 10.24 33.36
N ASN A 217 -27.53 11.12 34.18
CA ASN A 217 -27.49 12.56 33.91
C ASN A 217 -26.11 13.22 34.13
N PHE A 218 -25.11 12.47 34.59
CA PHE A 218 -23.81 13.01 35.02
C PHE A 218 -22.60 12.33 34.35
N THR A 219 -22.67 11.04 34.08
CA THR A 219 -21.58 10.22 33.53
C THR A 219 -22.10 9.15 32.55
N PHE A 220 -21.18 8.46 31.86
CA PHE A 220 -21.47 7.28 31.05
C PHE A 220 -20.36 6.24 31.21
N GLU A 221 -20.70 4.98 30.97
CA GLU A 221 -19.80 3.82 30.96
C GLU A 221 -20.13 2.91 29.77
N PHE A 222 -19.15 2.18 29.25
CA PHE A 222 -19.36 1.22 28.16
C PHE A 222 -19.24 -0.22 28.66
N SER A 223 -20.10 -1.10 28.15
CA SER A 223 -19.97 -2.55 28.37
C SER A 223 -18.72 -3.10 27.69
N GLN A 224 -18.39 -4.36 28.00
CA GLN A 224 -17.50 -5.14 27.16
C GLN A 224 -18.12 -5.33 25.76
N TRP A 225 -17.24 -5.50 24.78
CA TRP A 225 -17.65 -5.83 23.41
C TRP A 225 -18.20 -7.26 23.34
N SER A 226 -19.35 -7.42 22.70
CA SER A 226 -19.95 -8.71 22.36
C SER A 226 -19.91 -8.90 20.84
N GLN A 227 -19.35 -10.03 20.40
CA GLN A 227 -19.35 -10.42 19.00
C GLN A 227 -20.61 -11.24 18.70
N LEU A 228 -21.39 -10.79 17.73
CA LEU A 228 -22.46 -11.57 17.12
C LEU A 228 -21.97 -12.11 15.78
N ASP A 229 -21.91 -13.43 15.68
CA ASP A 229 -21.52 -14.13 14.47
C ASP A 229 -22.74 -14.85 13.89
N VAL A 230 -23.12 -14.53 12.65
CA VAL A 230 -24.36 -15.01 12.02
C VAL A 230 -23.99 -15.88 10.85
N CYS A 231 -24.25 -17.18 10.98
CA CYS A 231 -23.94 -18.18 9.97
C CYS A 231 -25.13 -18.32 9.01
N ASP A 232 -24.89 -18.05 7.73
CA ASP A 232 -25.83 -18.38 6.65
C ASP A 232 -25.48 -19.76 6.13
N VAL A 233 -26.34 -20.74 6.40
CA VAL A 233 -26.07 -22.14 6.05
C VAL A 233 -27.21 -22.66 5.19
N THR A 234 -26.94 -22.87 3.90
CA THR A 234 -27.88 -23.42 2.91
C THR A 234 -27.97 -24.95 2.96
N GLU A 235 -26.96 -25.62 3.50
CA GLU A 235 -26.90 -27.09 3.68
C GLU A 235 -26.77 -27.44 5.16
N VAL A 236 -27.89 -27.48 5.88
CA VAL A 236 -27.88 -27.94 7.27
C VAL A 236 -27.99 -29.47 7.29
N THR A 237 -27.14 -30.14 8.07
CA THR A 237 -27.15 -31.60 8.21
C THR A 237 -28.53 -32.12 8.65
N GLU A 238 -28.96 -33.28 8.13
CA GLU A 238 -30.28 -33.91 8.43
C GLU A 238 -30.54 -34.08 9.94
N SER A 239 -29.48 -34.16 10.76
CA SER A 239 -29.53 -34.17 12.23
C SER A 239 -30.05 -32.88 12.88
N PHE A 240 -30.12 -31.78 12.13
CA PHE A 240 -30.56 -30.47 12.62
C PHE A 240 -32.04 -30.18 12.31
N GLN A 241 -32.64 -30.88 11.35
CA GLN A 241 -34.05 -30.67 10.97
C GLN A 241 -35.03 -31.31 11.98
N SER A 242 -34.58 -32.26 12.81
CA SER A 242 -35.42 -32.97 13.77
C SER A 242 -35.50 -32.32 15.16
N SER A 243 -34.77 -31.24 15.43
CA SER A 243 -34.66 -30.62 16.76
C SER A 243 -35.13 -29.16 16.81
N TRP A 244 -36.04 -28.74 15.94
CA TRP A 244 -36.52 -27.33 15.91
C TRP A 244 -37.46 -26.97 17.08
N ASP A 245 -37.93 -27.95 17.86
CA ASP A 245 -38.67 -27.72 19.10
C ASP A 245 -37.76 -27.89 20.33
N GLY A 246 -37.18 -26.78 20.81
CA GLY A 246 -36.67 -26.70 22.19
C GLY A 246 -35.16 -26.62 22.41
N ILE A 247 -34.35 -26.13 21.45
CA ILE A 247 -32.91 -25.92 21.69
C ILE A 247 -32.70 -24.71 22.61
N SER A 248 -32.07 -24.95 23.75
CA SER A 248 -31.53 -23.89 24.61
C SER A 248 -30.51 -23.06 23.82
N GLU A 249 -30.74 -21.75 23.67
CA GLU A 249 -29.91 -20.76 22.93
C GLU A 249 -28.41 -20.73 23.35
N SER A 250 -28.03 -21.48 24.39
CA SER A 250 -26.71 -21.47 24.99
C SER A 250 -25.85 -22.71 24.69
N LYS A 251 -26.44 -23.78 24.14
CA LYS A 251 -25.71 -25.04 23.96
C LYS A 251 -24.81 -24.98 22.73
N LEU A 252 -23.59 -25.52 22.85
CA LEU A 252 -22.70 -25.66 21.70
C LEU A 252 -23.27 -26.72 20.76
N GLN A 253 -23.28 -26.47 19.45
CA GLN A 253 -23.75 -27.47 18.48
C GLN A 253 -23.12 -27.29 17.11
N ILE A 254 -22.53 -28.36 16.56
CA ILE A 254 -22.05 -28.41 15.18
C ILE A 254 -23.26 -28.52 14.24
N CYS A 255 -23.38 -27.57 13.31
CA CYS A 255 -24.47 -27.47 12.33
C CYS A 255 -24.02 -27.96 10.94
N VAL A 256 -22.76 -27.70 10.60
CA VAL A 256 -22.12 -28.15 9.35
C VAL A 256 -20.94 -29.03 9.71
N GLU A 257 -21.01 -30.28 9.26
CA GLU A 257 -19.93 -31.25 9.36
C GLU A 257 -18.99 -31.14 8.16
N PRO A 258 -17.68 -31.40 8.32
CA PRO A 258 -16.79 -31.53 7.19
C PRO A 258 -17.20 -32.71 6.32
N LYS A 259 -16.83 -32.66 5.04
CA LYS A 259 -17.15 -33.71 4.06
C LYS A 259 -15.85 -34.30 3.48
N SER A 260 -15.82 -35.62 3.32
CA SER A 260 -14.71 -36.33 2.67
C SER A 260 -14.55 -35.85 1.22
N GLN A 261 -13.31 -35.71 0.77
CA GLN A 261 -13.00 -35.21 -0.57
C GLN A 261 -11.96 -36.08 -1.24
N LYS A 262 -12.20 -36.42 -2.51
CA LYS A 262 -11.19 -37.00 -3.39
C LYS A 262 -10.70 -35.88 -4.30
N LEU A 263 -9.43 -35.53 -4.19
CA LEU A 263 -8.85 -34.37 -4.84
C LEU A 263 -7.66 -34.81 -5.68
N MET A 264 -7.49 -34.14 -6.82
CA MET A 264 -6.26 -34.26 -7.60
C MET A 264 -5.19 -33.35 -6.97
N PRO A 265 -3.89 -33.70 -7.02
CA PRO A 265 -2.83 -32.78 -6.64
C PRO A 265 -2.99 -31.40 -7.30
N GLY A 266 -2.84 -30.32 -6.55
CA GLY A 266 -3.07 -28.94 -6.96
C GLY A 266 -4.52 -28.45 -6.81
N SER A 267 -5.48 -29.32 -6.46
CA SER A 267 -6.85 -28.88 -6.13
C SER A 267 -6.90 -28.14 -4.80
N THR A 268 -7.93 -27.34 -4.59
CA THR A 268 -8.18 -26.71 -3.29
C THR A 268 -8.97 -27.66 -2.40
N LEU A 269 -8.41 -28.05 -1.25
CA LEU A 269 -9.17 -28.70 -0.18
C LEU A 269 -9.87 -27.65 0.65
N ILE A 270 -11.18 -27.80 0.81
CA ILE A 270 -11.99 -26.93 1.67
C ILE A 270 -12.76 -27.81 2.64
N LEU A 271 -12.30 -27.92 3.88
CA LEU A 271 -13.06 -28.56 4.95
C LEU A 271 -13.77 -27.49 5.76
N GLN A 272 -15.09 -27.59 5.84
CA GLN A 272 -15.93 -26.66 6.57
C GLN A 272 -16.49 -27.31 7.83
N CYS A 273 -16.31 -26.66 8.98
CA CYS A 273 -16.97 -27.01 10.23
C CYS A 273 -17.60 -25.73 10.80
N VAL A 274 -18.92 -25.73 10.97
CA VAL A 274 -19.65 -24.57 11.50
C VAL A 274 -20.46 -25.00 12.70
N ALA A 275 -20.32 -24.27 13.80
CA ALA A 275 -21.06 -24.48 15.02
C ALA A 275 -21.69 -23.18 15.54
N VAL A 276 -22.79 -23.34 16.27
CA VAL A 276 -23.48 -22.29 17.02
C VAL A 276 -23.30 -22.51 18.51
N GLY A 277 -23.42 -21.42 19.29
CA GLY A 277 -23.29 -21.49 20.75
C GLY A 277 -23.09 -20.13 21.43
N SER A 278 -23.30 -20.12 22.75
CA SER A 278 -23.05 -19.01 23.65
C SER A 278 -22.32 -19.52 24.90
N PRO A 279 -21.04 -19.17 25.12
CA PRO A 279 -20.23 -18.21 24.37
C PRO A 279 -19.83 -18.68 22.97
N ILE A 280 -19.34 -17.71 22.18
CA ILE A 280 -18.96 -17.91 20.77
C ILE A 280 -18.01 -19.11 20.60
N PRO A 281 -18.31 -20.07 19.72
CA PRO A 281 -17.48 -21.25 19.50
C PRO A 281 -16.10 -20.92 18.92
N GLN A 282 -15.09 -21.66 19.39
CA GLN A 282 -13.72 -21.70 18.88
C GLN A 282 -13.46 -23.04 18.19
N TYR A 283 -12.51 -23.07 17.26
CA TYR A 283 -12.25 -24.24 16.41
C TYR A 283 -10.78 -24.64 16.51
N GLN A 284 -10.52 -25.93 16.31
CA GLN A 284 -9.18 -26.47 16.19
C GLN A 284 -9.19 -27.70 15.28
N TRP A 285 -8.45 -27.65 14.17
CA TRP A 285 -8.36 -28.77 13.22
C TRP A 285 -7.28 -29.78 13.58
N PHE A 286 -7.53 -31.03 13.20
CA PHE A 286 -6.66 -32.19 13.37
C PHE A 286 -6.52 -32.95 12.07
N ARG A 287 -5.32 -33.51 11.83
CA ARG A 287 -5.01 -34.43 10.73
C ARG A 287 -4.28 -35.64 11.30
N ASN A 288 -4.79 -36.84 11.06
CA ASN A 288 -4.21 -38.10 11.54
C ASN A 288 -3.91 -38.05 13.07
N GLU A 289 -4.90 -37.62 13.87
CA GLU A 289 -4.81 -37.39 15.33
C GLU A 289 -3.81 -36.30 15.77
N SER A 290 -3.10 -35.67 14.85
CA SER A 290 -2.15 -34.58 15.14
C SER A 290 -2.83 -33.22 14.99
N ARG A 291 -2.59 -32.32 15.95
CA ARG A 291 -3.12 -30.95 15.94
C ARG A 291 -2.46 -30.16 14.81
N LEU A 292 -3.26 -29.55 13.95
CA LEU A 292 -2.76 -28.59 12.95
C LEU A 292 -2.52 -27.25 13.63
N THR A 293 -1.28 -26.78 13.63
CA THR A 293 -0.90 -25.52 14.29
C THR A 293 -1.58 -24.35 13.60
N HIS A 294 -2.12 -23.42 14.41
CA HIS A 294 -2.75 -22.19 13.92
C HIS A 294 -4.03 -22.32 13.08
N GLU A 295 -4.53 -23.54 12.85
CA GLU A 295 -5.78 -23.80 12.13
C GLU A 295 -6.99 -23.77 13.06
N THR A 296 -7.46 -22.55 13.37
CA THR A 296 -8.54 -22.28 14.33
C THR A 296 -9.78 -21.64 13.70
N LYS A 297 -9.87 -21.64 12.37
CA LYS A 297 -11.00 -21.07 11.61
C LYS A 297 -12.08 -22.13 11.33
N LYS A 298 -13.32 -21.67 11.07
CA LYS A 298 -14.46 -22.50 10.63
C LYS A 298 -14.19 -23.25 9.31
N LEU A 299 -13.34 -22.67 8.47
CA LEU A 299 -12.92 -23.22 7.20
C LEU A 299 -11.43 -23.54 7.31
N TYR A 300 -11.09 -24.82 7.17
CA TYR A 300 -9.73 -25.26 6.89
C TYR A 300 -9.57 -25.36 5.38
N MET A 301 -8.62 -24.60 4.84
CA MET A 301 -8.42 -24.51 3.41
C MET A 301 -6.96 -24.74 3.08
N VAL A 302 -6.71 -25.69 2.20
CA VAL A 302 -5.40 -25.89 1.58
C VAL A 302 -5.57 -25.52 0.10
N PRO A 303 -5.08 -24.35 -0.33
CA PRO A 303 -5.22 -23.87 -1.71
C PRO A 303 -4.74 -24.89 -2.75
N TYR A 304 -3.67 -25.62 -2.44
CA TYR A 304 -3.04 -26.64 -3.29
C TYR A 304 -2.72 -27.88 -2.47
N VAL A 305 -3.56 -28.91 -2.60
CA VAL A 305 -3.27 -30.20 -1.96
C VAL A 305 -2.23 -31.00 -2.74
N ASP A 306 -1.40 -31.73 -2.02
CA ASP A 306 -0.52 -32.76 -2.56
C ASP A 306 -0.68 -34.05 -1.74
N LEU A 307 0.17 -35.05 -1.99
CA LEU A 307 0.09 -36.34 -1.30
C LEU A 307 0.30 -36.23 0.22
N GLU A 308 0.95 -35.17 0.72
CA GLU A 308 1.18 -34.96 2.16
C GLU A 308 -0.08 -34.51 2.88
N HIS A 309 -1.02 -33.91 2.13
CA HIS A 309 -2.34 -33.47 2.60
C HIS A 309 -3.37 -34.62 2.62
N GLN A 310 -2.98 -35.83 2.22
CA GLN A 310 -3.80 -37.00 2.41
C GLN A 310 -3.90 -37.38 3.89
N GLY A 311 -5.10 -37.72 4.34
CA GLY A 311 -5.32 -38.20 5.69
C GLY A 311 -6.74 -38.04 6.17
N THR A 312 -6.96 -38.42 7.42
CA THR A 312 -8.23 -38.28 8.10
C THR A 312 -8.24 -36.98 8.90
N TYR A 313 -9.18 -36.10 8.58
CA TYR A 313 -9.36 -34.79 9.17
C TYR A 313 -10.59 -34.74 10.07
N TRP A 314 -10.50 -33.96 11.14
CA TRP A 314 -11.63 -33.60 11.98
C TRP A 314 -11.38 -32.27 12.69
N CYS A 315 -12.45 -31.64 13.16
CA CYS A 315 -12.42 -30.36 13.85
C CYS A 315 -12.96 -30.52 15.28
N ARG A 316 -12.23 -30.02 16.27
CA ARG A 316 -12.76 -29.83 17.62
C ARG A 316 -13.34 -28.43 17.73
N VAL A 317 -14.61 -28.35 18.06
CA VAL A 317 -15.29 -27.09 18.37
C VAL A 317 -15.48 -27.02 19.87
N TYR A 318 -15.13 -25.89 20.49
CA TYR A 318 -15.28 -25.71 21.93
C TYR A 318 -15.59 -24.27 22.31
N ASN A 319 -16.21 -24.07 23.46
CA ASN A 319 -16.24 -22.80 24.16
C ASN A 319 -15.79 -23.03 25.62
N ASP A 320 -15.93 -22.04 26.49
CA ASP A 320 -15.58 -22.14 27.90
C ASP A 320 -16.50 -23.07 28.72
N ARG A 321 -17.59 -23.57 28.12
CA ARG A 321 -18.60 -24.43 28.78
C ARG A 321 -18.59 -25.87 28.25
N GLU A 322 -18.43 -26.06 26.94
CA GLU A 322 -18.62 -27.32 26.24
C GLU A 322 -17.59 -27.53 25.12
N SER A 323 -17.38 -28.79 24.72
CA SER A 323 -16.56 -29.18 23.57
C SER A 323 -17.24 -30.30 22.80
N GLN A 324 -17.18 -30.26 21.47
CA GLN A 324 -17.70 -31.26 20.55
C GLN A 324 -16.72 -31.50 19.41
N ASP A 325 -16.56 -32.77 19.02
CA ASP A 325 -15.73 -33.15 17.89
C ASP A 325 -16.61 -33.40 16.66
N SER A 326 -16.17 -32.90 15.51
CA SER A 326 -16.83 -33.15 14.23
C SER A 326 -16.66 -34.62 13.81
N LYS A 327 -17.40 -35.04 12.78
CA LYS A 327 -17.13 -36.30 12.10
C LYS A 327 -15.71 -36.29 11.52
N LYS A 328 -15.07 -37.47 11.54
CA LYS A 328 -13.81 -37.73 10.84
C LYS A 328 -14.10 -37.91 9.36
N VAL A 329 -13.35 -37.22 8.51
CA VAL A 329 -13.48 -37.28 7.06
C VAL A 329 -12.15 -37.55 6.40
N ASP A 330 -12.20 -38.32 5.32
CA ASP A 330 -10.99 -38.69 4.59
C ASP A 330 -10.79 -37.75 3.41
N VAL A 331 -9.57 -37.22 3.32
CA VAL A 331 -9.08 -36.51 2.15
C VAL A 331 -8.13 -37.45 1.44
N ILE A 332 -8.50 -37.87 0.24
CA ILE A 332 -7.70 -38.76 -0.60
C ILE A 332 -7.15 -37.93 -1.75
N VAL A 333 -5.84 -37.93 -1.92
CA VAL A 333 -5.17 -37.19 -2.98
C VAL A 333 -4.54 -38.19 -3.94
N GLY A 334 -5.09 -38.32 -5.15
CA GLY A 334 -4.67 -39.35 -6.10
C GLY A 334 -4.87 -38.92 -7.55
N ARG A 335 -4.21 -39.63 -8.49
CA ARG A 335 -4.50 -39.51 -9.93
C ARG A 335 -5.68 -40.43 -10.26
N THR A 336 -6.76 -39.88 -10.81
CA THR A 336 -7.78 -40.68 -11.50
C THR A 336 -7.25 -41.08 -12.86
N ASP A 337 -6.80 -42.32 -13.01
CA ASP A 337 -6.99 -43.02 -14.29
C ASP A 337 -8.45 -43.50 -14.31
N GLU A 338 -9.16 -43.14 -15.37
CA GLU A 338 -10.57 -43.53 -15.55
C GLU A 338 -10.73 -45.06 -15.54
N ALA A 339 -11.86 -45.49 -15.00
CA ALA A 339 -12.21 -46.86 -14.66
C ALA A 339 -11.73 -47.95 -15.63
N VAL A 340 -10.97 -48.92 -15.12
CA VAL A 340 -10.99 -50.33 -15.55
C VAL A 340 -10.76 -51.21 -14.33
N GLU A 341 -11.73 -52.07 -14.00
CA GLU A 341 -11.55 -53.17 -13.04
C GLU A 341 -10.44 -54.10 -13.53
N CYS A 342 -9.39 -54.35 -12.74
CA CYS A 342 -8.55 -55.53 -12.87
C CYS A 342 -8.09 -56.01 -11.49
N THR A 343 -8.23 -57.32 -11.28
CA THR A 343 -8.16 -58.08 -10.03
C THR A 343 -6.75 -58.36 -9.53
N GLU A 344 -6.65 -58.72 -8.24
CA GLU A 344 -5.46 -58.92 -7.39
C GLU A 344 -4.39 -59.95 -7.82
N ASP A 345 -4.29 -60.35 -9.09
CA ASP A 345 -3.47 -61.52 -9.47
C ASP A 345 -2.10 -61.25 -10.13
N GLU A 346 -1.64 -59.99 -10.24
CA GLU A 346 -0.34 -59.70 -10.88
C GLU A 346 0.67 -58.95 -9.99
N LEU A 347 0.63 -59.18 -8.67
CA LEU A 347 1.63 -58.63 -7.73
C LEU A 347 2.86 -59.52 -7.50
N THR A 348 3.11 -60.53 -8.33
CA THR A 348 4.32 -61.33 -8.19
C THR A 348 4.99 -61.63 -9.53
N ASN A 349 6.06 -60.86 -9.80
CA ASN A 349 7.32 -61.25 -10.45
C ASN A 349 7.82 -60.20 -11.43
N LEU A 350 9.15 -60.18 -11.58
CA LEU A 350 10.00 -59.29 -12.38
C LEU A 350 10.34 -58.00 -11.61
N GLY A 351 11.39 -57.94 -10.79
CA GLY A 351 12.76 -58.38 -11.09
C GLY A 351 13.47 -57.30 -11.89
N HIS A 352 14.35 -56.52 -11.24
CA HIS A 352 15.42 -55.77 -11.90
C HIS A 352 16.17 -56.75 -12.83
N PRO A 353 16.61 -56.35 -14.05
CA PRO A 353 17.55 -55.23 -14.22
C PRO A 353 17.33 -54.38 -15.50
N ASP A 354 17.73 -53.10 -15.48
CA ASP A 354 18.97 -52.67 -16.15
C ASP A 354 19.22 -51.16 -15.95
N ASN A 355 20.50 -50.84 -15.80
CA ASN A 355 21.02 -49.48 -15.74
C ASN A 355 20.71 -48.72 -17.03
N GLN A 356 20.04 -47.57 -16.93
CA GLN A 356 20.31 -46.39 -17.75
C GLN A 356 19.81 -45.11 -17.06
N GLU A 357 20.79 -44.34 -16.58
CA GLU A 357 20.81 -42.89 -16.32
C GLU A 357 19.79 -42.28 -15.36
N GLN A 358 20.26 -42.17 -14.12
CA GLN A 358 19.85 -41.16 -13.13
C GLN A 358 20.25 -39.77 -13.67
N THR A 359 19.32 -39.03 -14.27
CA THR A 359 19.52 -37.61 -14.60
C THR A 359 18.91 -36.72 -13.52
N ASP A 360 19.73 -35.84 -12.96
CA ASP A 360 19.40 -34.76 -12.01
C ASP A 360 18.09 -34.03 -12.36
N ASP A 361 17.15 -33.99 -11.42
CA ASP A 361 15.87 -33.27 -11.55
C ASP A 361 16.06 -31.77 -11.19
N GLN A 362 17.05 -31.12 -11.83
CA GLN A 362 17.36 -29.71 -11.58
C GLN A 362 16.41 -28.79 -12.37
N PRO A 363 15.71 -27.82 -11.75
CA PRO A 363 14.85 -26.88 -12.45
C PRO A 363 15.62 -26.04 -13.47
N LEU A 364 15.02 -25.84 -14.65
CA LEU A 364 15.60 -25.07 -15.74
C LEU A 364 14.75 -23.83 -16.07
N ALA A 365 15.41 -22.76 -16.49
CA ALA A 365 14.78 -21.57 -17.07
C ALA A 365 14.85 -21.61 -18.61
N LYS A 366 13.79 -21.23 -19.33
CA LYS A 366 13.87 -21.05 -20.81
C LYS A 366 14.78 -19.87 -21.16
N ASP A 367 14.76 -18.84 -20.32
CA ASP A 367 15.53 -17.61 -20.42
C ASP A 367 15.44 -16.88 -19.07
N LYS A 368 16.31 -15.90 -18.82
CA LYS A 368 16.29 -15.09 -17.59
C LYS A 368 16.33 -13.61 -17.95
N VAL A 369 15.28 -12.87 -17.61
CA VAL A 369 15.09 -11.46 -18.00
C VAL A 369 14.75 -10.62 -16.78
N ALA A 370 15.39 -9.47 -16.64
CA ALA A 370 15.14 -8.54 -15.54
C ALA A 370 14.94 -7.10 -16.02
N LEU A 371 13.97 -6.41 -15.41
CA LEU A 371 13.79 -4.96 -15.51
C LEU A 371 14.05 -4.33 -14.14
N LEU A 372 15.02 -3.41 -14.08
CA LEU A 372 15.38 -2.68 -12.87
C LEU A 372 15.09 -1.19 -13.10
N ILE A 373 14.30 -0.59 -12.22
CA ILE A 373 13.97 0.84 -12.27
C ILE A 373 14.39 1.50 -10.95
N GLY A 374 15.18 2.58 -11.05
CA GLY A 374 15.59 3.40 -9.92
C GLY A 374 15.14 4.85 -10.09
N ASN A 375 14.16 5.30 -9.33
CA ASN A 375 13.64 6.66 -9.40
C ASN A 375 14.15 7.50 -8.21
N MET A 376 14.82 8.60 -8.49
CA MET A 376 15.51 9.45 -7.51
C MET A 376 15.13 10.93 -7.61
N ASN A 377 15.13 11.49 -8.82
CA ASN A 377 15.02 12.91 -9.09
C ASN A 377 13.57 13.35 -9.29
N TYR A 378 12.72 13.12 -8.28
CA TYR A 378 11.32 13.55 -8.31
C TYR A 378 11.19 15.07 -8.41
N TRP A 379 10.23 15.53 -9.22
CA TRP A 379 10.01 16.96 -9.45
C TRP A 379 9.28 17.63 -8.28
N GLU A 380 8.24 16.97 -7.76
CA GLU A 380 7.35 17.52 -6.72
C GLU A 380 7.46 16.80 -5.36
N HIS A 381 8.44 15.90 -5.21
CA HIS A 381 8.61 15.02 -4.04
C HIS A 381 10.08 14.96 -3.58
N PRO A 382 10.36 14.49 -2.34
CA PRO A 382 11.73 14.37 -1.84
C PRO A 382 12.60 13.52 -2.75
N LYS A 383 13.82 13.99 -3.04
CA LYS A 383 14.79 13.25 -3.83
C LYS A 383 15.42 12.12 -3.02
N LEU A 384 15.73 11.01 -3.69
CA LEU A 384 16.43 9.86 -3.14
C LEU A 384 17.86 9.79 -3.71
N LYS A 385 18.73 8.97 -3.11
CA LYS A 385 20.13 8.81 -3.58
C LYS A 385 20.56 7.35 -3.75
N ALA A 386 20.11 6.46 -2.88
CA ALA A 386 20.48 5.05 -2.90
C ALA A 386 20.07 4.29 -4.18
N PRO A 387 18.93 4.59 -4.85
CA PRO A 387 18.51 3.83 -6.03
C PRO A 387 19.55 3.73 -7.14
N LEU A 388 20.42 4.74 -7.30
CA LEU A 388 21.54 4.69 -8.26
C LEU A 388 22.50 3.53 -7.95
N VAL A 389 22.95 3.42 -6.70
CA VAL A 389 23.90 2.37 -6.29
C VAL A 389 23.19 1.01 -6.28
N ASP A 390 21.95 0.98 -5.77
CA ASP A 390 21.21 -0.27 -5.62
C ASP A 390 20.92 -0.95 -6.96
N VAL A 391 20.45 -0.17 -7.93
CA VAL A 391 20.18 -0.67 -9.29
C VAL A 391 21.47 -1.10 -9.98
N TYR A 392 22.56 -0.35 -9.80
CA TYR A 392 23.84 -0.69 -10.42
C TYR A 392 24.42 -2.00 -9.88
N GLU A 393 24.46 -2.16 -8.55
CA GLU A 393 24.96 -3.38 -7.92
C GLU A 393 24.10 -4.59 -8.28
N LEU A 394 22.77 -4.47 -8.21
CA LEU A 394 21.86 -5.56 -8.58
C LEU A 394 21.99 -5.93 -10.06
N THR A 395 22.15 -4.95 -10.94
CA THR A 395 22.38 -5.20 -12.38
C THR A 395 23.58 -6.12 -12.59
N ASN A 396 24.69 -5.83 -11.91
CA ASN A 396 25.93 -6.59 -12.06
C ASN A 396 25.84 -8.00 -11.44
N LEU A 397 25.12 -8.16 -10.34
CA LEU A 397 24.88 -9.48 -9.74
C LEU A 397 23.96 -10.34 -10.61
N LEU A 398 22.87 -9.77 -11.14
CA LEU A 398 21.96 -10.50 -12.03
C LEU A 398 22.64 -10.88 -13.36
N ARG A 399 23.52 -10.04 -13.90
CA ARG A 399 24.35 -10.39 -15.06
C ARG A 399 25.28 -11.59 -14.79
N GLN A 400 25.84 -11.70 -13.59
CA GLN A 400 26.62 -12.89 -13.18
C GLN A 400 25.76 -14.15 -13.09
N LEU A 401 24.45 -13.99 -12.89
CA LEU A 401 23.44 -15.04 -12.93
C LEU A 401 22.83 -15.21 -14.32
N ASP A 402 23.49 -14.78 -15.39
CA ASP A 402 23.04 -14.91 -16.79
C ASP A 402 21.69 -14.24 -17.11
N PHE A 403 21.27 -13.24 -16.33
CA PHE A 403 20.08 -12.45 -16.68
C PHE A 403 20.39 -11.44 -17.78
N LYS A 404 19.43 -11.31 -18.69
CA LYS A 404 19.28 -10.17 -19.58
C LYS A 404 18.64 -9.02 -18.82
N VAL A 405 19.46 -8.12 -18.31
CA VAL A 405 19.02 -7.00 -17.48
C VAL A 405 18.82 -5.75 -18.32
N VAL A 406 17.72 -5.04 -18.16
CA VAL A 406 17.53 -3.63 -18.57
C VAL A 406 17.47 -2.80 -17.30
N SER A 407 18.36 -1.82 -17.14
CA SER A 407 18.42 -0.97 -15.96
C SER A 407 18.21 0.49 -16.33
N LEU A 408 17.26 1.14 -15.68
CA LEU A 408 16.78 2.47 -16.03
C LEU A 408 16.68 3.36 -14.80
N LEU A 409 17.10 4.62 -14.95
CA LEU A 409 16.99 5.64 -13.91
C LEU A 409 16.02 6.75 -14.27
N ASP A 410 15.37 7.31 -13.24
CA ASP A 410 14.58 8.55 -13.29
C ASP A 410 13.55 8.58 -14.43
N LEU A 411 12.64 7.60 -14.40
CA LEU A 411 11.61 7.43 -15.42
C LEU A 411 10.32 8.18 -15.10
N THR A 412 9.76 8.82 -16.11
CA THR A 412 8.39 9.37 -16.07
C THR A 412 7.34 8.26 -16.14
N GLU A 413 6.07 8.57 -15.85
CA GLU A 413 4.98 7.58 -15.91
C GLU A 413 4.92 6.90 -17.29
N TYR A 414 4.99 7.72 -18.34
CA TYR A 414 5.00 7.26 -19.72
C TYR A 414 6.19 6.33 -20.01
N GLU A 415 7.39 6.72 -19.57
CA GLU A 415 8.61 5.93 -19.77
C GLU A 415 8.58 4.62 -18.99
N MET A 416 8.09 4.62 -17.74
CA MET A 416 7.92 3.40 -16.94
C MET A 416 6.95 2.42 -17.62
N ARG A 417 5.81 2.89 -18.14
CA ARG A 417 4.84 2.04 -18.84
C ARG A 417 5.47 1.39 -20.08
N ASN A 418 6.18 2.17 -20.89
CA ASN A 418 6.84 1.63 -22.07
C ASN A 418 7.98 0.67 -21.73
N ALA A 419 8.75 0.94 -20.67
CA ALA A 419 9.80 0.03 -20.21
C ALA A 419 9.21 -1.31 -19.74
N VAL A 420 8.07 -1.28 -19.05
CA VAL A 420 7.32 -2.47 -18.66
C VAL A 420 6.79 -3.20 -19.90
N ASP A 421 6.25 -2.49 -20.89
CA ASP A 421 5.78 -3.11 -22.14
C ASP A 421 6.90 -3.83 -22.90
N GLU A 422 8.08 -3.21 -23.03
CA GLU A 422 9.25 -3.85 -23.65
C GLU A 422 9.75 -5.05 -22.83
N PHE A 423 9.73 -4.95 -21.49
CA PHE A 423 10.03 -6.09 -20.63
C PHE A 423 9.05 -7.26 -20.85
N LEU A 424 7.74 -6.98 -20.93
CA LEU A 424 6.71 -8.00 -21.18
C LEU A 424 6.84 -8.65 -22.57
N LEU A 425 7.40 -7.95 -23.57
CA LEU A 425 7.69 -8.52 -24.89
C LEU A 425 8.83 -9.54 -24.86
N LEU A 426 9.74 -9.44 -23.89
CA LEU A 426 10.83 -10.40 -23.70
C LEU A 426 10.41 -11.64 -22.89
N LEU A 427 9.22 -11.64 -22.28
CA LEU A 427 8.70 -12.76 -21.51
C LEU A 427 7.91 -13.73 -22.38
N ASP A 428 8.05 -15.01 -22.06
CA ASP A 428 7.45 -16.12 -22.77
C ASP A 428 7.40 -17.36 -21.86
N LYS A 429 6.81 -18.44 -22.34
CA LYS A 429 6.60 -19.67 -21.58
C LYS A 429 7.90 -20.17 -20.95
N GLY A 430 7.93 -20.35 -19.63
CA GLY A 430 9.10 -20.87 -18.92
C GLY A 430 10.26 -19.88 -18.72
N VAL A 431 10.13 -18.63 -19.16
CA VAL A 431 11.11 -17.56 -18.87
C VAL A 431 11.00 -17.13 -17.41
N TYR A 432 12.14 -16.86 -16.77
CA TYR A 432 12.18 -16.25 -15.44
C TYR A 432 12.18 -14.73 -15.60
N GLY A 433 11.11 -14.08 -15.13
CA GLY A 433 10.98 -12.63 -15.13
C GLY A 433 11.21 -12.06 -13.74
N LEU A 434 12.09 -11.06 -13.65
CA LEU A 434 12.35 -10.32 -12.41
C LEU A 434 12.10 -8.82 -12.62
N LEU A 435 11.26 -8.21 -11.79
CA LEU A 435 11.11 -6.76 -11.71
C LEU A 435 11.69 -6.28 -10.37
N TYR A 436 12.63 -5.34 -10.43
CA TYR A 436 13.13 -4.63 -9.26
C TYR A 436 12.79 -3.14 -9.40
N TYR A 437 12.28 -2.57 -8.32
CA TYR A 437 11.98 -1.15 -8.24
C TYR A 437 12.52 -0.55 -6.96
N ALA A 438 13.30 0.53 -7.08
CA ALA A 438 13.76 1.35 -5.98
C ALA A 438 13.29 2.80 -6.17
N GLY A 439 12.51 3.31 -5.21
CA GLY A 439 11.92 4.64 -5.31
C GLY A 439 10.77 4.88 -4.35
N HIS A 440 10.04 5.98 -4.53
CA HIS A 440 8.79 6.22 -3.83
C HIS A 440 7.73 5.22 -4.26
N GLY A 441 6.93 4.79 -3.29
CA GLY A 441 5.87 3.83 -3.49
C GLY A 441 4.84 3.93 -2.38
N TYR A 442 3.66 3.38 -2.64
CA TYR A 442 2.60 3.26 -1.66
C TYR A 442 1.80 1.97 -1.87
N GLU A 443 1.00 1.61 -0.89
CA GLU A 443 0.13 0.45 -0.96
C GLU A 443 -1.28 0.77 -0.46
N ASN A 444 -2.26 0.64 -1.35
CA ASN A 444 -3.67 0.81 -1.02
C ASN A 444 -4.40 -0.53 -1.23
N PHE A 445 -5.05 -1.02 -0.17
CA PHE A 445 -5.85 -2.25 -0.19
C PHE A 445 -5.08 -3.50 -0.69
N GLY A 446 -3.77 -3.57 -0.41
CA GLY A 446 -2.90 -4.68 -0.84
C GLY A 446 -2.36 -4.55 -2.27
N ASN A 447 -2.72 -3.49 -3.00
CA ASN A 447 -2.15 -3.17 -4.30
C ASN A 447 -0.99 -2.20 -4.15
N SER A 448 0.17 -2.57 -4.68
CA SER A 448 1.40 -1.83 -4.58
C SER A 448 1.58 -0.95 -5.82
N PHE A 449 1.91 0.33 -5.62
CA PHE A 449 2.05 1.32 -6.67
C PHE A 449 3.46 1.92 -6.67
N MET A 450 4.10 1.90 -7.83
CA MET A 450 5.38 2.56 -8.08
C MET A 450 5.13 3.99 -8.54
N VAL A 451 5.78 4.97 -7.90
CA VAL A 451 5.59 6.40 -8.17
C VAL A 451 6.66 6.91 -9.16
N PRO A 452 6.26 7.45 -10.32
CA PRO A 452 7.19 8.03 -11.29
C PRO A 452 7.81 9.37 -10.84
N VAL A 453 8.90 9.80 -11.48
CA VAL A 453 9.59 11.07 -11.11
C VAL A 453 8.77 12.33 -11.41
N ASP A 454 7.85 12.25 -12.37
CA ASP A 454 6.94 13.32 -12.80
C ASP A 454 5.59 13.33 -12.06
N ALA A 455 5.43 12.50 -11.03
CA ALA A 455 4.19 12.45 -10.26
C ALA A 455 3.87 13.82 -9.62
N PRO A 456 2.62 14.32 -9.74
CA PRO A 456 2.20 15.58 -9.14
C PRO A 456 2.03 15.46 -7.63
N ASN A 457 2.03 16.58 -6.90
CA ASN A 457 1.78 16.58 -5.46
C ASN A 457 0.44 17.30 -5.13
N PRO A 458 -0.62 16.58 -4.71
CA PRO A 458 -0.67 15.13 -4.45
C PRO A 458 -0.86 14.28 -5.73
N TYR A 459 -0.50 13.00 -5.67
CA TYR A 459 -0.71 12.00 -6.73
C TYR A 459 -1.76 10.94 -6.36
N ARG A 460 -2.26 10.23 -7.38
CA ARG A 460 -3.25 9.15 -7.31
C ARG A 460 -2.80 7.93 -8.12
N SER A 461 -3.57 6.84 -8.09
CA SER A 461 -3.28 5.61 -8.84
C SER A 461 -3.14 5.80 -10.34
N GLU A 462 -3.85 6.75 -10.94
CA GLU A 462 -3.76 7.09 -12.37
C GLU A 462 -2.38 7.62 -12.78
N ASN A 463 -1.66 8.27 -11.87
CA ASN A 463 -0.31 8.81 -12.12
C ASN A 463 0.80 7.78 -11.81
N CYS A 464 0.43 6.52 -11.50
CA CYS A 464 1.34 5.52 -10.96
C CYS A 464 1.18 4.18 -11.67
N LEU A 465 2.12 3.27 -11.44
CA LEU A 465 2.09 1.91 -11.98
C LEU A 465 1.72 0.91 -10.89
N CYS A 466 0.58 0.22 -11.08
CA CYS A 466 0.15 -0.86 -10.20
C CYS A 466 0.94 -2.15 -10.51
N VAL A 467 1.66 -2.69 -9.52
CA VAL A 467 2.49 -3.88 -9.69
C VAL A 467 1.65 -5.12 -9.99
N GLN A 468 0.47 -5.24 -9.39
CA GLN A 468 -0.44 -6.38 -9.62
C GLN A 468 -0.93 -6.46 -11.07
N ASN A 469 -1.11 -5.31 -11.75
CA ASN A 469 -1.40 -5.29 -13.19
C ASN A 469 -0.24 -5.86 -14.02
N ILE A 470 1.00 -5.54 -13.66
CA ILE A 470 2.20 -6.05 -14.34
C ILE A 470 2.28 -7.58 -14.15
N LEU A 471 2.07 -8.06 -12.92
CA LEU A 471 2.05 -9.49 -12.62
C LEU A 471 1.00 -10.23 -13.46
N LYS A 472 -0.20 -9.69 -13.61
CA LYS A 472 -1.25 -10.28 -14.48
C LYS A 472 -0.75 -10.46 -15.91
N LEU A 473 -0.12 -9.43 -16.48
CA LEU A 473 0.42 -9.48 -17.84
C LEU A 473 1.60 -10.45 -17.96
N MET A 474 2.43 -10.59 -16.92
CA MET A 474 3.49 -11.62 -16.90
C MET A 474 2.91 -13.04 -16.88
N GLN A 475 1.81 -13.28 -16.15
CA GLN A 475 1.13 -14.59 -16.13
C GLN A 475 0.53 -14.97 -17.48
N GLU A 476 0.05 -13.99 -18.25
CA GLU A 476 -0.43 -14.19 -19.63
C GLU A 476 0.68 -14.69 -20.57
N LYS A 477 1.95 -14.45 -20.22
CA LYS A 477 3.13 -14.96 -20.95
C LYS A 477 3.57 -16.36 -20.52
N GLU A 478 2.88 -17.00 -19.57
CA GLU A 478 3.22 -18.35 -19.05
C GLU A 478 4.67 -18.45 -18.51
N THR A 479 5.19 -17.38 -17.92
CA THR A 479 6.52 -17.35 -17.31
C THR A 479 6.76 -18.51 -16.35
N GLY A 480 8.00 -18.99 -16.25
CA GLY A 480 8.40 -20.08 -15.35
C GLY A 480 8.59 -19.62 -13.91
N LEU A 481 8.98 -18.37 -13.71
CA LEU A 481 9.16 -17.73 -12.40
C LEU A 481 8.89 -16.23 -12.52
N ASN A 482 8.16 -15.66 -11.56
CA ASN A 482 7.86 -14.24 -11.46
C ASN A 482 8.39 -13.69 -10.13
N VAL A 483 9.44 -12.87 -10.16
CA VAL A 483 10.03 -12.26 -8.96
C VAL A 483 9.80 -10.75 -8.98
N PHE A 484 9.24 -10.23 -7.90
CA PHE A 484 9.06 -8.79 -7.67
C PHE A 484 9.82 -8.38 -6.42
N LEU A 485 10.84 -7.53 -6.59
CA LEU A 485 11.64 -6.99 -5.51
C LEU A 485 11.33 -5.49 -5.38
N LEU A 486 10.60 -5.11 -4.34
CA LEU A 486 10.03 -3.77 -4.19
C LEU A 486 10.70 -3.03 -3.04
N ASP A 487 11.69 -2.20 -3.37
CA ASP A 487 12.44 -1.34 -2.46
C ASP A 487 11.81 0.05 -2.37
N MET A 488 10.62 0.08 -1.75
CA MET A 488 9.80 1.28 -1.63
C MET A 488 8.96 1.26 -0.35
N CYS A 489 8.50 2.44 0.06
CA CYS A 489 7.51 2.56 1.13
C CYS A 489 6.20 1.85 0.77
N ARG A 490 5.47 1.39 1.79
CA ARG A 490 4.17 0.71 1.64
C ARG A 490 3.10 1.32 2.53
N LYS A 491 3.22 2.62 2.78
CA LYS A 491 2.19 3.43 3.45
C LYS A 491 0.97 3.57 2.56
N ARG A 492 -0.18 3.84 3.17
CA ARG A 492 -1.40 4.18 2.45
C ARG A 492 -1.28 5.59 1.85
N ASN A 493 -1.74 5.77 0.62
CA ASN A 493 -1.95 7.09 0.04
C ASN A 493 -3.42 7.51 0.27
N ASP A 494 -3.63 8.49 1.14
CA ASP A 494 -4.97 8.99 1.50
C ASP A 494 -5.64 9.82 0.39
N TYR A 495 -4.89 10.27 -0.61
CA TYR A 495 -5.44 11.02 -1.75
C TYR A 495 -5.99 10.11 -2.86
N ASP A 496 -5.70 8.82 -2.77
CA ASP A 496 -6.16 7.79 -3.70
C ASP A 496 -7.34 7.01 -3.14
N ASP A 497 -8.55 7.51 -3.43
CA ASP A 497 -9.82 6.89 -3.04
C ASP A 497 -10.22 5.70 -3.94
N THR A 498 -9.38 5.32 -4.90
CA THR A 498 -9.70 4.22 -5.81
C THR A 498 -9.61 2.87 -5.08
N ILE A 499 -10.66 2.06 -5.24
CA ILE A 499 -10.66 0.65 -4.81
C ILE A 499 -10.57 -0.19 -6.08
N PRO A 500 -9.36 -0.52 -6.56
CA PRO A 500 -9.22 -1.30 -7.79
C PRO A 500 -9.68 -2.73 -7.53
N ILE A 501 -10.75 -3.13 -8.20
CA ILE A 501 -11.16 -4.54 -8.31
C ILE A 501 -10.38 -5.11 -9.49
N LEU A 502 -9.25 -5.76 -9.18
CA LEU A 502 -8.51 -6.53 -10.19
C LEU A 502 -9.12 -7.93 -10.29
N ASP A 503 -9.22 -8.45 -11.52
CA ASP A 503 -9.55 -9.87 -11.72
C ASP A 503 -8.62 -10.76 -10.90
N ALA A 504 -9.17 -11.84 -10.35
CA ALA A 504 -8.39 -12.84 -9.62
C ALA A 504 -7.20 -13.32 -10.48
N LEU A 505 -5.99 -13.18 -9.93
CA LEU A 505 -4.76 -13.65 -10.57
C LEU A 505 -4.84 -15.17 -10.78
N ARG A 506 -4.27 -15.65 -11.88
CA ARG A 506 -4.22 -17.09 -12.13
C ARG A 506 -3.33 -17.74 -11.08
N VAL A 507 -3.68 -18.96 -10.69
CA VAL A 507 -2.76 -19.78 -9.91
C VAL A 507 -1.69 -20.32 -10.84
N THR A 508 -0.51 -19.73 -10.82
CA THR A 508 0.67 -20.22 -11.55
C THR A 508 1.71 -20.87 -10.64
N ALA A 509 1.54 -20.76 -9.31
CA ALA A 509 2.41 -21.31 -8.26
C ALA A 509 3.92 -21.03 -8.47
N ASN A 510 4.23 -19.84 -8.99
CA ASN A 510 5.58 -19.45 -9.37
C ASN A 510 5.88 -17.96 -9.14
N ILE A 511 5.21 -17.36 -8.16
CA ILE A 511 5.29 -15.92 -7.86
C ILE A 511 6.00 -15.72 -6.53
N VAL A 512 6.94 -14.78 -6.49
CA VAL A 512 7.66 -14.39 -5.28
C VAL A 512 7.75 -12.87 -5.21
N PHE A 513 7.25 -12.29 -4.13
CA PHE A 513 7.46 -10.90 -3.76
C PHE A 513 8.44 -10.82 -2.59
N GLY A 514 9.48 -10.02 -2.75
CA GLY A 514 10.33 -9.54 -1.67
C GLY A 514 10.11 -8.05 -1.49
N TYR A 515 9.36 -7.67 -0.44
CA TYR A 515 9.15 -6.27 -0.09
C TYR A 515 10.22 -5.83 0.89
N ALA A 516 10.89 -4.71 0.62
CA ALA A 516 11.90 -4.15 1.53
C ALA A 516 11.35 -3.76 2.90
N THR A 517 10.03 -3.56 3.02
CA THR A 517 9.34 -3.21 4.26
C THR A 517 7.97 -3.87 4.37
N CYS A 518 7.43 -3.96 5.60
CA CYS A 518 6.08 -4.46 5.86
C CYS A 518 4.99 -3.51 5.36
N GLN A 519 3.78 -4.02 5.17
CA GLN A 519 2.62 -3.19 4.85
C GLN A 519 2.40 -2.07 5.88
N GLY A 520 2.20 -0.83 5.41
CA GLY A 520 2.03 0.36 6.25
C GLY A 520 3.32 0.99 6.77
N ALA A 521 4.49 0.42 6.46
CA ALA A 521 5.79 0.91 6.92
C ALA A 521 6.60 1.61 5.80
N GLU A 522 7.71 2.23 6.20
CA GLU A 522 8.66 2.92 5.30
C GLU A 522 9.85 2.02 4.98
N ALA A 523 10.45 2.24 3.81
CA ALA A 523 11.77 1.73 3.46
C ALA A 523 12.78 2.88 3.54
N PHE A 524 13.98 2.63 4.07
CA PHE A 524 14.96 3.68 4.39
C PHE A 524 16.24 3.57 3.56
N GLU A 525 16.81 4.74 3.25
CA GLU A 525 18.19 4.92 2.79
C GLU A 525 19.00 5.74 3.81
N ILE A 526 20.33 5.58 3.82
CA ILE A 526 21.22 6.27 4.76
C ILE A 526 21.65 7.62 4.16
N GLN A 527 21.17 8.73 4.71
CA GLN A 527 21.34 10.08 4.13
C GLN A 527 22.80 10.58 4.01
N HIS A 528 23.74 10.06 4.81
CA HIS A 528 25.10 10.60 4.96
C HIS A 528 26.21 9.85 4.21
N SER A 529 25.91 8.74 3.55
CA SER A 529 26.90 7.94 2.84
C SER A 529 26.59 7.94 1.35
N GLY A 530 27.18 8.88 0.61
CA GLY A 530 26.81 9.20 -0.78
C GLY A 530 26.84 8.04 -1.78
N LEU A 531 27.55 6.94 -1.49
CA LEU A 531 27.60 5.72 -2.32
C LEU A 531 27.25 4.45 -1.52
N ALA A 532 26.47 4.57 -0.45
CA ALA A 532 25.96 3.39 0.23
C ALA A 532 24.67 2.89 -0.43
N ASN A 533 24.51 1.57 -0.39
CA ASN A 533 23.25 0.92 -0.72
C ASN A 533 22.13 1.30 0.27
N GLY A 534 20.89 1.23 -0.20
CA GLY A 534 19.69 1.16 0.63
C GLY A 534 19.75 -0.06 1.55
N ILE A 535 18.94 -0.05 2.61
CA ILE A 535 18.99 -1.12 3.63
C ILE A 535 18.71 -2.49 3.02
N PHE A 536 17.72 -2.58 2.12
CA PHE A 536 17.36 -3.86 1.52
C PHE A 536 18.49 -4.40 0.63
N MET A 537 19.00 -3.58 -0.29
CA MET A 537 20.10 -3.98 -1.17
C MET A 537 21.39 -4.31 -0.41
N LYS A 538 21.67 -3.58 0.68
CA LYS A 538 22.82 -3.83 1.55
C LYS A 538 22.92 -5.29 1.99
N PHE A 539 21.79 -5.95 2.29
CA PHE A 539 21.76 -7.35 2.72
C PHE A 539 21.48 -8.31 1.56
N LEU A 540 20.63 -7.91 0.61
CA LEU A 540 20.28 -8.76 -0.55
C LEU A 540 21.52 -9.12 -1.37
N LYS A 541 22.41 -8.17 -1.61
CA LYS A 541 23.59 -8.37 -2.47
C LYS A 541 24.55 -9.44 -1.98
N ASP A 542 24.63 -9.64 -0.66
CA ASP A 542 25.53 -10.61 -0.03
C ASP A 542 25.02 -12.06 -0.20
N ARG A 543 23.73 -12.22 -0.50
CA ARG A 543 23.04 -13.51 -0.61
C ARG A 543 22.61 -13.88 -2.03
N LEU A 544 22.48 -12.89 -2.93
CA LEU A 544 21.81 -13.08 -4.24
C LEU A 544 22.44 -14.17 -5.11
N LEU A 545 23.75 -14.40 -4.99
CA LEU A 545 24.50 -15.39 -5.77
C LEU A 545 24.45 -16.82 -5.19
N GLU A 546 23.80 -17.02 -4.05
CA GLU A 546 23.70 -18.34 -3.42
C GLU A 546 22.78 -19.28 -4.22
N GLU A 547 23.21 -20.53 -4.39
CA GLU A 547 22.44 -21.58 -5.08
C GLU A 547 21.33 -22.13 -4.18
N LYS A 548 20.31 -21.30 -3.93
CA LYS A 548 19.17 -21.62 -3.07
C LYS A 548 17.86 -21.23 -3.75
N LYS A 549 16.78 -21.94 -3.37
CA LYS A 549 15.41 -21.54 -3.74
C LYS A 549 15.24 -20.08 -3.32
N ILE A 550 14.74 -19.22 -4.23
CA ILE A 550 14.69 -17.77 -3.99
C ILE A 550 13.93 -17.40 -2.71
N THR A 551 12.94 -18.19 -2.31
CA THR A 551 12.21 -17.98 -1.05
C THR A 551 13.08 -18.19 0.18
N VAL A 552 13.98 -19.18 0.16
CA VAL A 552 14.92 -19.46 1.25
C VAL A 552 16.00 -18.38 1.30
N LEU A 553 16.50 -17.97 0.13
CA LEU A 553 17.45 -16.86 0.01
C LEU A 553 16.89 -15.58 0.64
N LEU A 554 15.66 -15.19 0.28
CA LEU A 554 15.03 -14.00 0.83
C LEU A 554 14.74 -14.13 2.33
N ASP A 555 14.45 -15.33 2.84
CA ASP A 555 14.26 -15.56 4.28
C ASP A 555 15.54 -15.29 5.05
N GLU A 556 16.70 -15.74 4.55
CA GLU A 556 18.01 -15.43 5.13
C GLU A 556 18.34 -13.94 5.07
N VAL A 557 17.96 -13.25 3.99
CA VAL A 557 18.08 -11.78 3.90
C VAL A 557 17.21 -11.09 4.97
N ALA A 558 16.01 -11.61 5.24
CA ALA A 558 15.14 -11.10 6.31
C ALA A 558 15.80 -11.27 7.69
N GLU A 559 16.41 -12.43 7.95
CA GLU A 559 17.15 -12.69 9.20
C GLU A 559 18.34 -11.73 9.37
N ASP A 560 19.12 -11.52 8.31
CA ASP A 560 20.29 -10.63 8.33
C ASP A 560 19.88 -9.18 8.55
N MET A 561 18.80 -8.74 7.89
CA MET A 561 18.23 -7.41 8.09
C MET A 561 17.65 -7.25 9.51
N GLY A 562 17.10 -8.30 10.12
CA GLY A 562 16.60 -8.31 11.50
C GLY A 562 17.69 -8.11 12.55
N LYS A 563 18.96 -8.39 12.22
CA LYS A 563 20.13 -8.13 13.08
C LYS A 563 20.57 -6.66 13.02
N CYS A 564 20.07 -5.87 12.06
CA CYS A 564 20.45 -4.47 11.90
C CYS A 564 19.80 -3.57 12.96
N HIS A 565 20.61 -2.91 13.78
CA HIS A 565 20.10 -2.00 14.81
C HIS A 565 19.45 -0.73 14.26
N LEU A 566 19.86 -0.25 13.08
CA LEU A 566 19.34 0.99 12.49
C LEU A 566 17.87 0.89 12.07
N THR A 567 17.43 -0.31 11.69
CA THR A 567 16.09 -0.55 11.12
C THR A 567 15.16 -1.29 12.06
N LYS A 568 15.63 -1.70 13.23
CA LYS A 568 14.84 -2.45 14.22
C LYS A 568 13.58 -1.68 14.61
N GLY A 569 12.42 -2.27 14.34
CA GLY A 569 11.10 -1.68 14.61
C GLY A 569 10.63 -0.63 13.58
N LYS A 570 11.42 -0.36 12.54
CA LYS A 570 11.08 0.60 11.47
C LYS A 570 10.95 -0.05 10.09
N GLN A 571 11.83 -0.99 9.78
CA GLN A 571 11.86 -1.69 8.49
C GLN A 571 12.16 -3.17 8.72
N ALA A 572 11.37 -4.04 8.11
CA ALA A 572 11.58 -5.48 8.10
C ALA A 572 11.11 -6.03 6.75
N LEU A 573 11.87 -6.97 6.19
CA LEU A 573 11.54 -7.59 4.92
C LEU A 573 10.27 -8.44 5.05
N GLU A 574 9.31 -8.27 4.13
CA GLU A 574 8.13 -9.13 4.02
C GLU A 574 8.22 -9.97 2.74
N ILE A 575 8.05 -11.28 2.88
CA ILE A 575 8.06 -12.23 1.75
C ILE A 575 6.64 -12.72 1.52
N ARG A 576 6.16 -12.64 0.27
CA ARG A 576 4.93 -13.31 -0.15
C ARG A 576 5.26 -14.22 -1.32
N SER A 577 4.98 -15.51 -1.20
CA SER A 577 5.33 -16.48 -2.23
C SER A 577 4.21 -17.49 -2.45
N SER A 578 3.98 -17.82 -3.71
CA SER A 578 3.22 -19.00 -4.14
C SER A 578 4.11 -20.03 -4.86
N LEU A 579 5.43 -19.82 -4.87
CA LEU A 579 6.39 -20.68 -5.56
C LEU A 579 6.44 -22.08 -4.94
N SER A 580 5.88 -23.07 -5.66
CA SER A 580 5.87 -24.47 -5.23
C SER A 580 7.19 -25.17 -5.54
N GLU A 581 7.69 -25.02 -6.76
CA GLU A 581 8.92 -25.68 -7.25
C GLU A 581 10.20 -25.09 -6.63
N LYS A 582 11.29 -25.85 -6.67
CA LYS A 582 12.60 -25.46 -6.09
C LYS A 582 13.40 -24.54 -7.04
N ARG A 583 12.76 -23.52 -7.59
CA ARG A 583 13.39 -22.59 -8.55
C ARG A 583 14.32 -21.60 -7.84
N ALA A 584 15.52 -21.41 -8.39
CA ALA A 584 16.54 -20.47 -7.92
C ALA A 584 16.91 -19.48 -9.02
N LEU A 585 17.48 -18.32 -8.66
CA LEU A 585 18.01 -17.37 -9.66
C LEU A 585 19.24 -17.94 -10.39
N THR A 586 19.94 -18.88 -9.75
CA THR A 586 21.08 -19.65 -10.27
C THR A 586 20.69 -20.77 -11.22
N ASP A 587 19.39 -21.06 -11.41
CA ASP A 587 18.95 -22.14 -12.30
C ASP A 587 19.56 -21.96 -13.71
N PRO A 588 20.07 -23.03 -14.33
CA PRO A 588 20.66 -22.94 -15.65
C PRO A 588 19.61 -22.69 -16.72
N ILE A 589 20.02 -21.99 -17.78
CA ILE A 589 19.16 -21.74 -18.94
C ILE A 589 19.17 -22.99 -19.83
N GLN A 590 17.98 -23.53 -20.15
CA GLN A 590 17.81 -24.73 -20.96
C GLN A 590 18.45 -24.54 -22.34
N GLY A 591 19.35 -25.45 -22.70
CA GLY A 591 20.17 -25.36 -23.91
C GLY A 591 19.37 -25.45 -25.22
N ALA A 592 19.07 -24.30 -25.83
CA ALA A 592 18.87 -24.14 -27.26
C ALA A 592 19.04 -22.65 -27.64
N ALA A 593 20.29 -22.22 -27.81
CA ALA A 593 20.66 -20.85 -28.21
C ALA A 593 20.12 -20.43 -29.61
N HIS A 594 19.30 -21.25 -30.28
CA HIS A 594 18.93 -21.08 -31.69
C HIS A 594 17.44 -21.30 -32.00
N SER A 595 16.53 -21.27 -31.03
CA SER A 595 15.11 -21.10 -31.39
C SER A 595 14.89 -19.69 -31.94
N ALA A 596 14.05 -19.54 -32.97
CA ALA A 596 13.77 -18.23 -33.57
C ALA A 596 13.25 -17.21 -32.54
N GLU A 597 12.47 -17.67 -31.55
CA GLU A 597 11.99 -16.88 -30.41
C GLU A 597 13.14 -16.39 -29.50
N SER A 598 14.11 -17.26 -29.20
CA SER A 598 15.30 -16.90 -28.41
C SER A 598 16.18 -15.90 -29.14
N LEU A 599 16.37 -16.07 -30.45
CA LEU A 599 17.11 -15.13 -31.30
C LEU A 599 16.45 -13.74 -31.33
N VAL A 600 15.12 -13.66 -31.47
CA VAL A 600 14.40 -12.38 -31.44
C VAL A 600 14.55 -11.68 -30.09
N ARG A 601 14.41 -12.41 -28.97
CA ARG A 601 14.64 -11.86 -27.62
C ARG A 601 16.07 -11.37 -27.43
N ASN A 602 17.05 -12.19 -27.82
CA ASN A 602 18.47 -11.82 -27.78
C ASN A 602 18.74 -10.56 -28.59
N LEU A 603 18.20 -10.47 -29.81
CA LEU A 603 18.37 -9.31 -30.69
C LEU A 603 17.68 -8.06 -30.12
N GLN A 604 16.49 -8.18 -29.53
CA GLN A 604 15.81 -7.06 -28.88
C GLN A 604 16.59 -6.56 -27.66
N TRP A 605 17.05 -7.46 -26.79
CA TRP A 605 17.85 -7.09 -25.62
C TRP A 605 19.22 -6.52 -26.01
N ALA A 606 19.90 -7.12 -26.99
CA ALA A 606 21.19 -6.64 -27.49
C ALA A 606 21.09 -5.23 -28.08
N LYS A 607 19.99 -4.92 -28.80
CA LYS A 607 19.75 -3.56 -29.32
C LYS A 607 19.72 -2.51 -28.22
N ALA A 608 19.22 -2.83 -27.03
CA ALA A 608 19.13 -1.89 -25.91
C ALA A 608 20.47 -1.68 -25.16
N HIS A 609 21.50 -2.47 -25.46
CA HIS A 609 22.79 -2.47 -24.75
C HIS A 609 24.00 -2.23 -25.64
N GLU A 610 23.77 -1.99 -26.93
CA GLU A 610 24.82 -1.73 -27.89
C GLU A 610 25.35 -0.29 -27.73
N LEU A 611 26.59 -0.18 -27.29
CA LEU A 611 27.32 1.08 -27.24
C LEU A 611 27.83 1.44 -28.65
N PRO A 612 27.90 2.74 -28.99
CA PRO A 612 28.60 3.17 -30.20
C PRO A 612 30.07 2.76 -30.18
N GLU A 613 30.62 2.44 -31.35
CA GLU A 613 32.04 2.17 -31.48
C GLU A 613 32.87 3.43 -31.16
N SER A 614 33.99 3.24 -30.46
CA SER A 614 34.95 4.32 -30.23
C SER A 614 35.55 4.78 -31.55
N MET A 615 35.71 6.09 -31.72
CA MET A 615 36.15 6.70 -32.98
C MET A 615 37.34 7.63 -32.77
N CYS A 616 38.21 7.71 -33.79
CA CYS A 616 39.33 8.64 -33.83
C CYS A 616 39.06 9.70 -34.89
N LEU A 617 38.75 10.91 -34.44
CA LEU A 617 38.41 12.06 -35.28
C LEU A 617 39.69 12.77 -35.73
N LYS A 618 39.81 13.06 -37.03
CA LYS A 618 40.97 13.74 -37.61
C LYS A 618 40.55 15.12 -38.10
N PHE A 619 41.14 16.15 -37.50
CA PHE A 619 40.91 17.55 -37.84
C PHE A 619 41.85 18.02 -38.96
N GLN A 620 41.48 19.08 -39.68
CA GLN A 620 42.25 19.55 -40.84
C GLN A 620 43.63 20.05 -40.43
N CYS A 621 43.73 20.65 -39.25
CA CYS A 621 44.98 21.05 -38.62
C CYS A 621 45.92 19.88 -38.24
N GLY A 622 45.47 18.63 -38.39
CA GLY A 622 46.25 17.40 -38.14
C GLY A 622 46.10 16.84 -36.73
N VAL A 623 45.39 17.51 -35.82
CA VAL A 623 45.06 16.98 -34.49
C VAL A 623 44.15 15.76 -34.62
N GLN A 624 44.39 14.75 -33.78
CA GLN A 624 43.52 13.57 -33.67
C GLN A 624 42.94 13.47 -32.26
N ILE A 625 41.62 13.28 -32.19
CA ILE A 625 40.86 13.20 -30.95
C ILE A 625 40.21 11.82 -30.87
N GLN A 626 40.49 11.09 -29.78
CA GLN A 626 39.77 9.87 -29.45
C GLN A 626 38.45 10.24 -28.78
N LEU A 627 37.35 9.72 -29.31
CA LEU A 627 36.02 9.79 -28.75
C LEU A 627 35.60 8.38 -28.35
N GLY A 628 35.22 8.20 -27.09
CA GLY A 628 34.77 6.91 -26.57
C GLY A 628 33.48 7.01 -25.77
N PHE A 629 32.89 5.84 -25.53
CA PHE A 629 31.56 5.70 -24.94
C PHE A 629 31.59 4.62 -23.86
N ALA A 630 30.94 4.88 -22.74
CA ALA A 630 30.71 3.90 -21.68
C ALA A 630 29.24 3.93 -21.23
N ALA A 631 28.70 2.78 -20.84
CA ALA A 631 27.35 2.67 -20.30
C ALA A 631 27.41 2.61 -18.77
N GLU A 632 26.64 3.47 -18.10
CA GLU A 632 26.41 3.36 -16.64
C GLU A 632 25.10 2.58 -16.39
N PHE A 633 24.06 2.89 -17.18
CA PHE A 633 22.76 2.22 -17.20
C PHE A 633 22.25 2.12 -18.64
N SER A 634 21.17 1.37 -18.89
CA SER A 634 20.59 1.27 -20.25
C SER A 634 20.15 2.64 -20.80
N ASN A 635 19.80 3.60 -19.94
CA ASN A 635 19.47 4.98 -20.35
C ASN A 635 20.53 6.04 -19.99
N VAL A 636 21.70 5.62 -19.48
CA VAL A 636 22.78 6.53 -19.06
C VAL A 636 24.10 6.16 -19.73
N MET A 637 24.62 7.05 -20.56
CA MET A 637 25.88 6.88 -21.28
C MET A 637 26.84 8.02 -20.95
N ILE A 638 28.13 7.71 -20.91
CA ILE A 638 29.21 8.69 -20.73
C ILE A 638 30.01 8.77 -22.01
N ILE A 639 30.17 9.99 -22.50
CA ILE A 639 31.08 10.33 -23.59
C ILE A 639 32.38 10.82 -22.99
N TYR A 640 33.51 10.36 -23.51
CA TYR A 640 34.82 10.87 -23.13
C TYR A 640 35.69 11.20 -24.34
N THR A 641 36.42 12.31 -24.25
CA THR A 641 37.31 12.80 -25.30
C THR A 641 38.73 13.01 -24.81
N SER A 642 39.72 12.59 -25.59
CA SER A 642 41.13 12.89 -25.35
C SER A 642 41.90 13.14 -26.64
N ILE A 643 42.90 14.01 -26.56
CA ILE A 643 43.77 14.34 -27.69
C ILE A 643 44.85 13.27 -27.78
N VAL A 644 44.80 12.45 -28.84
CA VAL A 644 45.75 11.33 -29.04
C VAL A 644 46.94 11.71 -29.90
N HIS A 645 46.79 12.72 -30.77
CA HIS A 645 47.89 13.25 -31.56
C HIS A 645 47.76 14.77 -31.70
N LYS A 646 48.83 15.48 -31.34
CA LYS A 646 48.97 16.93 -31.54
C LYS A 646 50.20 17.19 -32.41
N PRO A 647 50.05 17.78 -33.62
CA PRO A 647 51.16 18.21 -34.45
C PRO A 647 52.13 19.15 -33.71
N PRO A 648 53.43 19.16 -34.07
CA PRO A 648 54.44 20.00 -33.43
C PRO A 648 54.19 21.50 -33.64
N ASP A 649 53.54 21.87 -34.74
CA ASP A 649 53.27 23.27 -35.11
C ASP A 649 52.15 23.91 -34.28
N ILE A 650 51.39 23.11 -33.54
CA ILE A 650 50.29 23.57 -32.67
C ILE A 650 50.84 23.71 -31.25
N LEU A 651 50.79 24.93 -30.71
CA LEU A 651 51.28 25.25 -29.36
C LEU A 651 50.37 24.65 -28.27
N MET A 652 49.07 24.93 -28.37
CA MET A 652 48.04 24.47 -27.45
C MET A 652 46.76 24.10 -28.22
N CYS A 653 46.00 23.14 -27.69
CA CYS A 653 44.71 22.76 -28.25
C CYS A 653 43.82 22.12 -27.18
N ASP A 654 42.53 22.43 -27.23
CA ASP A 654 41.49 21.91 -26.34
C ASP A 654 40.34 21.34 -27.17
N ALA A 655 39.81 20.20 -26.74
CA ALA A 655 38.74 19.49 -27.41
C ALA A 655 37.54 19.38 -26.46
N TYR A 656 36.34 19.72 -26.92
CA TYR A 656 35.12 19.62 -26.10
C TYR A 656 33.90 19.26 -26.96
N VAL A 657 32.89 18.66 -26.33
CA VAL A 657 31.61 18.30 -26.96
C VAL A 657 30.53 19.34 -26.67
N THR A 658 29.69 19.64 -27.65
CA THR A 658 28.58 20.62 -27.55
C THR A 658 27.45 20.26 -28.51
N ASP A 659 26.39 21.07 -28.54
CA ASP A 659 25.28 21.01 -29.50
C ASP A 659 24.52 19.68 -29.45
N PHE A 660 24.36 19.13 -28.26
CA PHE A 660 23.54 17.94 -28.05
C PHE A 660 22.05 18.21 -28.31
N PRO A 661 21.26 17.17 -28.63
CA PRO A 661 19.82 17.31 -28.84
C PRO A 661 19.11 17.88 -27.59
N LEU A 662 18.21 18.85 -27.81
CA LEU A 662 17.47 19.52 -26.72
C LEU A 662 16.64 18.54 -25.87
N ASP A 663 16.21 17.41 -26.43
CA ASP A 663 15.45 16.38 -25.72
C ASP A 663 16.22 15.78 -24.52
N LEU A 664 17.57 15.84 -24.53
CA LEU A 664 18.41 15.27 -23.47
C LEU A 664 18.61 16.21 -22.28
N ASP A 665 18.23 17.50 -22.39
CA ASP A 665 18.31 18.51 -21.34
C ASP A 665 19.65 18.55 -20.59
N ILE A 666 20.75 18.55 -21.35
CA ILE A 666 22.12 18.55 -20.80
C ILE A 666 22.47 19.98 -20.40
N ASP A 667 22.81 20.20 -19.12
CA ASP A 667 23.40 21.46 -18.68
C ASP A 667 24.85 21.55 -19.23
N PRO A 668 25.17 22.56 -20.07
CA PRO A 668 26.54 22.75 -20.55
C PRO A 668 27.57 22.92 -19.43
N LYS A 669 27.14 23.35 -18.23
CA LYS A 669 28.00 23.46 -17.05
C LYS A 669 28.42 22.12 -16.50
N ASP A 670 27.69 21.04 -16.76
CA ASP A 670 27.98 19.69 -16.26
C ASP A 670 28.66 18.81 -17.31
N ALA A 671 28.82 19.32 -18.54
CA ALA A 671 29.56 18.69 -19.62
C ALA A 671 31.07 19.01 -19.56
N ASN A 672 31.87 18.21 -20.28
CA ASN A 672 33.30 18.41 -20.49
C ASN A 672 34.13 18.54 -19.20
N LYS A 673 33.85 17.69 -18.21
CA LYS A 673 34.52 17.71 -16.90
C LYS A 673 35.83 16.97 -16.90
N GLY A 674 36.75 17.38 -16.03
CA GLY A 674 38.08 16.75 -15.92
C GLY A 674 38.05 15.39 -15.22
N THR A 675 36.98 15.10 -14.49
CA THR A 675 36.74 13.82 -13.80
C THR A 675 35.31 13.33 -14.04
N PRO A 676 35.05 12.01 -14.08
CA PRO A 676 33.68 11.48 -14.21
C PRO A 676 32.78 11.91 -13.05
N GLU A 677 33.31 12.03 -11.83
CA GLU A 677 32.57 12.37 -10.62
C GLU A 677 31.96 13.78 -10.69
N GLU A 678 32.64 14.72 -11.34
CA GLU A 678 32.13 16.09 -11.60
C GLU A 678 30.89 16.09 -12.50
N THR A 679 30.69 15.05 -13.32
CA THR A 679 29.47 14.88 -14.13
C THR A 679 28.34 14.16 -13.38
N GLY A 680 28.58 13.77 -12.11
CA GLY A 680 27.68 12.92 -11.34
C GLY A 680 27.77 11.43 -11.68
N SER A 681 28.79 11.00 -12.42
CA SER A 681 29.09 9.57 -12.70
C SER A 681 30.07 9.03 -11.68
N TYR A 682 29.57 8.28 -10.69
CA TYR A 682 30.39 7.75 -9.59
C TYR A 682 30.71 6.25 -9.73
N LEU A 683 29.97 5.53 -10.57
CA LEU A 683 29.96 4.06 -10.57
C LEU A 683 30.99 3.47 -11.55
N VAL A 684 31.15 4.09 -12.71
CA VAL A 684 32.05 3.63 -13.79
C VAL A 684 33.37 4.40 -13.87
N SER A 685 33.64 5.30 -12.91
CA SER A 685 34.82 6.17 -12.96
C SER A 685 36.15 5.42 -12.95
N LYS A 686 36.17 4.20 -12.39
CA LYS A 686 37.35 3.33 -12.36
C LYS A 686 37.64 2.63 -13.70
N GLU A 687 36.63 2.45 -14.54
CA GLU A 687 36.73 1.74 -15.82
C GLU A 687 37.06 2.68 -16.98
N LEU A 688 36.84 3.98 -16.79
CA LEU A 688 37.06 5.01 -17.80
C LEU A 688 38.55 5.36 -17.98
N PRO A 689 39.01 5.64 -19.22
CA PRO A 689 40.37 6.08 -19.48
C PRO A 689 40.68 7.42 -18.80
N LYS A 690 41.80 7.48 -18.05
CA LYS A 690 42.25 8.71 -17.38
C LYS A 690 42.67 9.79 -18.38
N HIS A 691 42.67 11.05 -17.94
CA HIS A 691 43.07 12.23 -18.74
C HIS A 691 42.17 12.50 -19.95
N CYS A 692 40.87 12.28 -19.80
CA CYS A 692 39.85 12.69 -20.77
C CYS A 692 38.98 13.82 -20.20
N LEU A 693 38.21 14.49 -21.06
CA LEU A 693 37.03 15.24 -20.65
C LEU A 693 35.80 14.34 -20.72
N TYR A 694 34.91 14.41 -19.74
CA TYR A 694 33.74 13.54 -19.62
C TYR A 694 32.44 14.34 -19.70
N THR A 695 31.44 13.75 -20.35
CA THR A 695 30.07 14.27 -20.41
C THR A 695 29.09 13.14 -20.18
N ARG A 696 28.18 13.30 -19.22
CA ARG A 696 27.18 12.30 -18.85
C ARG A 696 25.83 12.61 -19.51
N LEU A 697 25.28 11.61 -20.21
CA LEU A 697 23.98 11.66 -20.87
C LEU A 697 23.01 10.74 -20.13
N SER A 698 22.19 11.29 -19.22
CA SER A 698 21.39 10.51 -18.26
C SER A 698 19.95 10.19 -18.69
N SER A 699 19.47 10.75 -19.79
CA SER A 699 18.06 10.65 -20.22
C SER A 699 17.91 10.11 -21.65
N LEU A 700 18.69 9.08 -22.02
CA LEU A 700 18.65 8.56 -23.40
C LEU A 700 17.27 8.06 -23.83
N GLN A 701 16.40 7.67 -22.90
CA GLN A 701 15.02 7.28 -23.20
C GLN A 701 14.15 8.43 -23.73
N LYS A 702 14.60 9.69 -23.63
CA LYS A 702 13.91 10.87 -24.16
C LYS A 702 14.28 11.17 -25.61
N LEU A 703 15.35 10.55 -26.11
CA LEU A 703 15.92 10.82 -27.43
C LEU A 703 15.02 10.25 -28.54
N LYS A 704 14.35 11.14 -29.28
CA LYS A 704 13.45 10.74 -30.38
C LYS A 704 14.19 10.51 -31.70
N GLU A 705 15.20 11.32 -31.96
CA GLU A 705 16.00 11.30 -33.20
C GLU A 705 17.36 10.63 -32.98
N HIS A 706 18.26 10.71 -33.95
CA HIS A 706 19.63 10.26 -33.76
C HIS A 706 20.36 11.18 -32.76
N LEU A 707 21.28 10.61 -31.99
CA LEU A 707 22.22 11.36 -31.16
C LEU A 707 23.27 11.99 -32.08
N VAL A 708 23.05 13.26 -32.37
CA VAL A 708 23.95 14.11 -33.15
C VAL A 708 24.48 15.22 -32.25
N PHE A 709 25.80 15.41 -32.24
CA PHE A 709 26.47 16.43 -31.43
C PHE A 709 27.77 16.86 -32.11
N THR A 710 28.34 17.97 -31.65
CA THR A 710 29.54 18.56 -32.23
C THR A 710 30.75 18.32 -31.35
N VAL A 711 31.87 17.91 -31.93
CA VAL A 711 33.20 17.96 -31.31
C VAL A 711 33.90 19.22 -31.80
N CYS A 712 34.13 20.17 -30.89
CA CYS A 712 34.85 21.41 -31.13
C CYS A 712 36.32 21.23 -30.75
N LEU A 713 37.21 21.80 -31.56
CA LEU A 713 38.64 21.87 -31.32
C LEU A 713 39.06 23.35 -31.40
N SER A 714 39.54 23.89 -30.29
CA SER A 714 40.16 25.22 -30.25
C SER A 714 41.67 25.04 -30.16
N TYR A 715 42.45 25.69 -31.03
CA TYR A 715 43.91 25.50 -31.08
C TYR A 715 44.65 26.74 -31.57
N GLN A 716 45.95 26.80 -31.29
CA GLN A 716 46.82 27.93 -31.63
C GLN A 716 48.12 27.44 -32.28
N TYR A 717 48.49 28.01 -33.42
CA TYR A 717 49.77 27.72 -34.08
C TYR A 717 50.94 28.44 -33.40
N SER A 718 52.12 27.81 -33.42
CA SER A 718 53.34 28.42 -32.89
C SER A 718 53.68 29.70 -33.65
N GLY A 719 53.67 30.84 -32.96
CA GLY A 719 54.00 32.15 -33.51
C GLY A 719 52.81 32.98 -34.01
N LEU A 720 51.57 32.50 -33.86
CA LEU A 720 50.34 33.24 -34.12
C LEU A 720 49.61 33.50 -32.79
N GLU A 721 49.08 34.71 -32.58
CA GLU A 721 48.30 35.06 -31.38
C GLU A 721 46.84 34.61 -31.46
N ASP A 722 46.31 34.42 -32.68
CA ASP A 722 44.90 34.06 -32.89
C ASP A 722 44.63 32.58 -32.59
N THR A 723 43.58 32.33 -31.81
CA THR A 723 43.02 30.99 -31.60
C THR A 723 42.09 30.65 -32.76
N VAL A 724 42.27 29.47 -33.35
CA VAL A 724 41.43 28.93 -34.41
C VAL A 724 40.46 27.91 -33.81
N GLU A 725 39.22 27.91 -34.29
CA GLU A 725 38.24 26.87 -33.96
C GLU A 725 37.89 26.03 -35.19
N GLU A 726 37.99 24.71 -35.06
CA GLU A 726 37.43 23.74 -35.99
C GLU A 726 36.32 22.94 -35.30
N LYS A 727 35.32 22.49 -36.06
CA LYS A 727 34.17 21.74 -35.54
C LYS A 727 33.87 20.56 -36.45
N GLN A 728 33.58 19.41 -35.85
CA GLN A 728 33.14 18.22 -36.56
C GLN A 728 31.87 17.66 -35.92
N GLU A 729 30.82 17.50 -36.72
CA GLU A 729 29.57 16.88 -36.29
C GLU A 729 29.72 15.35 -36.26
N VAL A 730 29.20 14.72 -35.21
CA VAL A 730 29.25 13.28 -34.96
C VAL A 730 27.83 12.76 -34.81
N ASN A 731 27.50 11.70 -35.54
CA ASN A 731 26.21 11.00 -35.46
C ASN A 731 26.46 9.55 -35.03
N VAL A 732 25.96 9.16 -33.86
CA VAL A 732 26.10 7.80 -33.32
C VAL A 732 24.80 6.99 -33.38
N GLY A 733 23.83 7.45 -34.18
CA GLY A 733 22.52 6.80 -34.28
C GLY A 733 21.74 6.88 -32.98
N LYS A 734 20.99 5.82 -32.64
CA LYS A 734 20.26 5.71 -31.38
C LYS A 734 21.00 4.75 -30.43
N PRO A 735 21.73 5.26 -29.42
CA PRO A 735 22.50 4.42 -28.52
C PRO A 735 21.62 3.76 -27.45
N LEU A 736 22.03 2.59 -26.97
CA LEU A 736 21.44 1.89 -25.83
C LEU A 736 19.90 1.81 -25.91
N ILE A 737 19.18 2.20 -24.84
CA ILE A 737 17.72 2.09 -24.77
C ILE A 737 17.00 2.90 -25.86
N ALA A 738 17.59 3.99 -26.38
CA ALA A 738 16.97 4.81 -27.42
C ALA A 738 16.72 4.01 -28.71
N LYS A 739 17.44 2.89 -28.91
CA LYS A 739 17.25 1.98 -30.04
C LYS A 739 15.94 1.20 -29.95
N LEU A 740 15.39 1.03 -28.76
CA LEU A 740 14.01 0.61 -28.56
C LEU A 740 13.14 1.85 -28.81
N ASP A 741 12.23 1.77 -29.79
CA ASP A 741 11.39 2.90 -30.20
C ASP A 741 10.27 3.13 -29.15
N ILE A 742 10.68 3.47 -27.92
CA ILE A 742 9.85 3.67 -26.71
C ILE A 742 8.76 4.72 -26.97
N HIS A 743 9.00 5.66 -27.88
CA HIS A 743 8.05 6.72 -28.24
C HIS A 743 6.94 6.28 -29.23
N ARG A 744 7.00 5.07 -29.80
CA ARG A 744 6.08 4.62 -30.87
C ARG A 744 4.71 4.13 -30.36
N GLY A 745 4.36 4.42 -29.10
CA GLY A 745 3.14 3.97 -28.43
C GLY A 745 1.82 4.60 -28.92
N SER A 746 1.84 5.66 -29.74
CA SER A 746 0.58 6.31 -30.18
C SER A 746 -0.24 5.53 -31.23
N GLY A 747 0.22 4.36 -31.70
CA GLY A 747 -0.42 3.60 -32.78
C GLY A 747 -0.61 2.08 -32.57
N ARG A 748 -0.11 1.50 -31.47
CA ARG A 748 -0.47 0.14 -31.07
C ARG A 748 -1.61 0.27 -30.06
N LYS A 749 -2.68 -0.51 -30.22
CA LYS A 749 -3.65 -0.72 -29.13
C LYS A 749 -2.85 -1.28 -27.95
N THR A 750 -2.50 -0.42 -27.00
CA THR A 750 -1.80 -0.82 -25.79
C THR A 750 -2.74 -1.74 -25.01
N CYS A 751 -2.21 -2.81 -24.40
CA CYS A 751 -3.03 -3.69 -23.53
C CYS A 751 -3.69 -2.94 -22.37
N PHE A 752 -3.25 -1.70 -22.09
CA PHE A 752 -3.78 -0.83 -21.06
C PHE A 752 -4.96 0.06 -21.50
N GLN A 753 -5.36 0.06 -22.78
CA GLN A 753 -6.39 0.98 -23.29
C GLN A 753 -7.83 0.56 -22.97
N THR A 754 -8.05 -0.58 -22.29
CA THR A 754 -9.37 -1.03 -21.83
C THR A 754 -9.79 -0.50 -20.46
N CYS A 755 -8.98 0.30 -19.78
CA CYS A 755 -9.31 0.85 -18.45
C CYS A 755 -9.29 2.38 -18.38
N VAL A 756 -9.80 3.07 -19.41
CA VAL A 756 -10.23 4.46 -19.24
C VAL A 756 -11.69 4.46 -18.80
N MET A 757 -11.93 4.87 -17.56
CA MET A 757 -13.27 5.06 -17.00
C MET A 757 -14.06 6.07 -17.84
N CYS A 758 -15.11 5.62 -18.54
CA CYS A 758 -16.03 6.52 -19.22
C CYS A 758 -16.94 7.24 -18.21
N ASN A 759 -16.69 8.54 -18.00
CA ASN A 759 -17.64 9.47 -17.41
C ASN A 759 -18.41 10.21 -18.52
N GLY A 760 -19.75 10.07 -18.58
CA GLY A 760 -20.62 10.96 -19.35
C GLY A 760 -21.95 10.34 -19.82
N PRO A 761 -23.05 11.11 -19.88
CA PRO A 761 -24.39 10.64 -19.48
C PRO A 761 -25.26 10.03 -20.61
N TYR A 762 -26.21 9.19 -20.18
CA TYR A 762 -27.42 8.67 -20.84
C TYR A 762 -27.66 9.02 -22.32
N PRO A 763 -28.07 8.01 -23.12
CA PRO A 763 -29.40 8.12 -23.71
C PRO A 763 -30.27 6.85 -23.59
N SER A 764 -31.55 7.15 -23.51
CA SER A 764 -32.74 6.31 -23.43
C SER A 764 -32.86 5.18 -24.47
N SER A 765 -33.40 4.06 -23.99
CA SER A 765 -33.88 2.92 -24.77
C SER A 765 -35.13 3.20 -25.61
N ALA A 766 -35.20 2.64 -26.82
CA ALA A 766 -36.44 2.12 -27.41
C ALA A 766 -36.14 0.95 -28.33
N ALA A 767 -36.96 -0.10 -28.20
CA ALA A 767 -36.81 -1.43 -28.79
C ALA A 767 -37.33 -1.55 -30.24
N SER A 768 -36.87 -2.56 -30.98
CA SER A 768 -37.77 -3.54 -31.64
C SER A 768 -37.04 -4.69 -32.38
N SER A 769 -37.59 -5.89 -32.16
CA SER A 769 -37.72 -7.06 -33.05
C SER A 769 -36.49 -7.77 -33.65
N ALA A 770 -36.21 -8.93 -33.05
CA ALA A 770 -36.23 -10.28 -33.64
C ALA A 770 -35.72 -10.52 -35.08
N GLY A 771 -34.75 -11.43 -35.19
CA GLY A 771 -34.44 -12.15 -36.43
C GLY A 771 -33.24 -13.09 -36.25
N ALA A 772 -33.51 -14.40 -36.16
CA ALA A 772 -32.53 -15.45 -35.95
C ALA A 772 -31.60 -15.67 -37.16
N ALA A 773 -30.33 -16.02 -36.94
CA ALA A 773 -29.66 -17.21 -37.51
C ALA A 773 -28.13 -17.23 -37.31
N ARG A 774 -27.70 -18.25 -36.56
CA ARG A 774 -26.58 -19.19 -36.79
C ARG A 774 -25.33 -18.79 -37.60
N TYR A 775 -24.20 -18.97 -36.89
CA TYR A 775 -22.95 -19.69 -37.28
C TYR A 775 -22.04 -19.18 -38.43
N ARG A 776 -20.88 -18.68 -37.97
CA ARG A 776 -19.49 -19.10 -38.28
C ARG A 776 -18.83 -18.74 -39.64
N PRO A 777 -17.48 -18.70 -39.68
CA PRO A 777 -16.67 -17.64 -40.30
C PRO A 777 -16.05 -18.09 -41.63
N PRO A 778 -15.22 -17.25 -42.27
CA PRO A 778 -14.19 -17.74 -43.18
C PRO A 778 -12.77 -17.44 -42.67
N GLN A 779 -11.96 -18.49 -42.70
CA GLN A 779 -10.50 -18.46 -42.76
C GLN A 779 -10.03 -17.92 -44.11
N ASP A 780 -8.88 -17.25 -44.04
CA ASP A 780 -7.73 -17.24 -44.96
C ASP A 780 -7.91 -17.66 -46.42
N SER A 781 -7.36 -16.84 -47.32
CA SER A 781 -6.49 -17.30 -48.42
C SER A 781 -5.72 -16.14 -49.04
N PHE A 782 -4.39 -16.26 -48.96
CA PHE A 782 -3.38 -15.50 -49.70
C PHE A 782 -3.42 -15.77 -51.21
N SER A 783 -3.11 -14.75 -52.01
CA SER A 783 -2.37 -14.73 -53.30
C SER A 783 -2.47 -13.28 -53.83
N GLY A 784 -1.42 -12.49 -54.07
CA GLY A 784 -0.12 -12.79 -54.65
C GLY A 784 -0.15 -12.45 -56.15
N ALA A 785 0.19 -11.22 -56.54
CA ALA A 785 0.87 -10.91 -57.81
C ALA A 785 1.14 -9.41 -57.98
N TYR A 786 2.39 -9.14 -58.36
CA TYR A 786 2.97 -7.88 -58.77
C TYR A 786 2.31 -7.30 -60.04
N HIS A 787 2.25 -5.97 -60.16
CA HIS A 787 2.94 -5.26 -61.25
C HIS A 787 3.02 -3.75 -61.02
N SER A 788 4.24 -3.26 -61.24
CA SER A 788 4.74 -1.90 -61.28
C SER A 788 4.26 -1.12 -62.50
N HIS A 789 4.00 0.19 -62.35
CA HIS A 789 4.30 1.18 -63.38
C HIS A 789 4.75 2.51 -62.73
N LEU A 790 6.00 2.88 -63.04
CA LEU A 790 6.53 4.23 -62.91
C LEU A 790 6.04 5.10 -64.07
N SER A 791 5.74 6.39 -63.80
CA SER A 791 6.54 7.55 -64.24
C SER A 791 5.72 8.83 -64.50
N ASN A 792 6.22 9.94 -63.92
CA ASN A 792 6.28 11.36 -64.38
C ASN A 792 4.99 12.12 -64.77
N SER A 793 4.82 13.44 -64.60
CA SER A 793 5.57 14.55 -63.96
C SER A 793 4.73 15.84 -64.06
N SER A 794 5.01 16.83 -63.21
CA SER A 794 4.93 18.30 -63.41
C SER A 794 3.58 19.03 -63.64
N SER A 795 3.14 19.72 -62.58
CA SER A 795 2.82 21.17 -62.44
C SER A 795 2.08 21.94 -63.55
N VAL A 796 0.97 22.62 -63.19
CA VAL A 796 0.74 24.10 -63.24
C VAL A 796 -0.74 24.44 -62.88
N MET A 797 -0.92 25.44 -62.02
CA MET A 797 -2.16 26.13 -61.53
C MET A 797 -2.70 27.18 -62.56
N PRO A 798 -3.68 28.12 -62.32
CA PRO A 798 -4.56 28.44 -61.16
C PRO A 798 -6.04 28.84 -61.52
N SER A 799 -6.74 29.37 -60.47
CA SER A 799 -7.85 30.36 -60.39
C SER A 799 -9.27 29.82 -60.15
N ASP A 800 -10.15 30.39 -59.31
CA ASP A 800 -10.20 31.64 -58.53
C ASP A 800 -11.29 31.55 -57.43
N GLY A 801 -11.19 32.35 -56.35
CA GLY A 801 -12.31 32.55 -55.40
C GLY A 801 -11.91 33.16 -54.05
N CYS A 802 -11.87 34.49 -53.97
CA CYS A 802 -11.33 35.30 -52.86
C CYS A 802 -12.43 36.06 -52.07
N ARG A 803 -12.22 36.27 -50.76
CA ARG A 803 -12.41 37.53 -49.94
C ARG A 803 -12.43 37.18 -48.43
N CYS A 804 -11.38 37.44 -47.65
CA CYS A 804 -10.96 38.69 -46.97
C CYS A 804 -11.99 39.23 -45.96
N SER A 805 -11.68 39.39 -44.67
CA SER A 805 -10.94 40.57 -44.15
C SER A 805 -10.30 40.33 -42.77
N ARG A 806 -9.07 40.84 -42.60
CA ARG A 806 -8.34 41.10 -41.34
C ARG A 806 -8.63 42.54 -40.86
N THR A 807 -8.44 42.82 -39.57
CA THR A 807 -7.40 43.76 -39.07
C THR A 807 -7.27 43.71 -37.53
N ALA A 808 -6.03 43.96 -37.08
CA ALA A 808 -5.57 44.07 -35.70
C ALA A 808 -5.62 45.53 -35.20
N ASP A 809 -5.58 45.75 -33.87
CA ASP A 809 -4.59 46.63 -33.20
C ASP A 809 -4.80 46.77 -31.67
N THR A 810 -3.68 46.54 -30.95
CA THR A 810 -3.05 47.37 -29.90
C THR A 810 -3.72 47.71 -28.54
N PHE A 811 -3.02 47.28 -27.46
CA PHE A 811 -2.89 47.77 -26.07
C PHE A 811 -3.96 48.68 -25.41
N VAL A 812 -4.37 48.33 -24.18
CA VAL A 812 -4.09 49.09 -22.92
C VAL A 812 -4.66 48.35 -21.69
N SER A 813 -3.85 48.39 -20.63
CA SER A 813 -4.11 48.00 -19.23
C SER A 813 -5.27 48.77 -18.58
N SER A 814 -6.06 48.10 -17.73
CA SER A 814 -6.63 48.74 -16.54
C SER A 814 -6.84 47.76 -15.39
N HIS A 815 -6.05 47.95 -14.34
CA HIS A 815 -6.27 47.46 -12.99
C HIS A 815 -7.63 47.91 -12.43
N HIS A 816 -8.26 47.04 -11.63
CA HIS A 816 -8.88 47.49 -10.38
C HIS A 816 -8.52 46.54 -9.23
N THR A 817 -7.75 47.10 -8.32
CA THR A 817 -7.37 46.61 -7.00
C THR A 817 -8.50 46.80 -5.99
N HIS A 818 -8.67 45.86 -5.06
CA HIS A 818 -8.85 46.19 -3.64
C HIS A 818 -8.20 45.12 -2.73
N ARG A 819 -7.15 45.57 -2.02
CA ARG A 819 -6.50 44.98 -0.82
C ARG A 819 -7.50 44.96 0.35
N TYR A 820 -7.45 44.12 1.39
CA TYR A 820 -6.42 43.67 2.36
C TYR A 820 -6.98 42.36 3.01
N SER A 821 -6.27 41.44 3.67
CA SER A 821 -5.20 41.55 4.66
C SER A 821 -4.56 40.17 4.88
N ARG A 822 -3.26 40.16 5.19
CA ARG A 822 -2.52 39.00 5.73
C ARG A 822 -3.06 38.62 7.12
N GLN A 823 -3.23 37.32 7.36
CA GLN A 823 -2.87 36.72 8.64
C GLN A 823 -2.50 35.24 8.44
N PHE A 824 -1.36 34.88 9.05
CA PHE A 824 -0.77 33.56 9.07
C PHE A 824 -1.70 32.52 9.72
N GLY A 825 -1.70 31.31 9.16
CA GLY A 825 -2.20 30.10 9.79
C GLY A 825 -1.53 28.89 9.17
N ARG A 826 -0.30 28.58 9.60
CA ARG A 826 0.29 27.26 9.41
C ARG A 826 -0.60 26.25 10.14
N SER A 827 -1.01 25.18 9.49
CA SER A 827 -1.45 23.97 10.18
C SER A 827 -0.76 22.78 9.54
N ASN A 828 -0.06 22.04 10.41
CA ASN A 828 0.95 21.05 10.10
C ASN A 828 0.31 19.72 9.70
N VAL A 829 0.89 19.06 8.69
CA VAL A 829 0.90 17.59 8.62
C VAL A 829 2.14 17.14 9.43
N PRO A 830 2.07 16.13 10.30
CA PRO A 830 3.20 15.75 11.14
C PRO A 830 4.30 15.13 10.28
N VAL A 831 5.44 15.80 10.23
CA VAL A 831 6.72 15.28 9.74
C VAL A 831 7.57 15.06 10.99
N GLU A 832 7.73 13.82 11.42
CA GLU A 832 8.69 13.48 12.47
C GLU A 832 10.07 13.30 11.84
N THR A 833 10.85 14.38 11.81
CA THR A 833 12.30 14.34 11.72
C THR A 833 12.85 14.06 13.11
N THR A 834 13.62 12.98 13.29
CA THR A 834 14.31 12.74 14.57
C THR A 834 15.40 13.78 14.80
N ASP A 835 15.35 14.37 15.99
CA ASP A 835 16.30 15.32 16.56
C ASP A 835 17.74 14.79 16.62
N GLU A 836 18.67 15.74 16.49
CA GLU A 836 20.11 15.56 16.61
C GLU A 836 20.51 15.10 18.02
N ILE A 837 21.38 14.08 18.09
CA ILE A 837 22.11 13.71 19.32
C ILE A 837 23.60 14.02 19.07
N PRO A 838 24.25 14.86 19.90
CA PRO A 838 25.68 15.09 19.79
C PRO A 838 26.46 13.94 20.43
N PHE A 839 27.37 13.32 19.67
CA PHE A 839 28.35 12.37 20.22
C PHE A 839 29.67 13.06 20.52
N THR A 840 30.04 13.09 21.80
CA THR A 840 31.37 13.37 22.31
C THR A 840 32.24 12.11 22.24
N PHE A 841 33.39 12.21 21.57
CA PHE A 841 34.46 11.20 21.60
C PHE A 841 35.08 11.09 22.98
N SER A 842 35.19 9.88 23.53
CA SER A 842 36.19 9.51 24.55
C SER A 842 36.40 7.99 24.58
N ASP A 843 37.68 7.62 24.69
CA ASP A 843 38.28 6.31 24.98
C ASP A 843 38.24 5.26 23.84
N GLY A 844 39.36 4.81 23.25
CA GLY A 844 40.72 4.70 23.76
C GLY A 844 41.03 3.22 24.02
N LEU A 845 41.21 2.42 22.97
CA LEU A 845 41.66 1.03 23.11
C LEU A 845 42.98 0.79 22.37
N ARG A 846 43.98 0.53 23.20
CA ARG A 846 45.39 0.26 22.90
C ARG A 846 45.54 -1.01 22.10
N ILE A 847 46.42 -0.91 21.11
CA ILE A 847 47.12 -2.02 20.46
C ILE A 847 48.01 -2.71 21.51
N SER A 848 47.95 -4.03 21.59
CA SER A 848 49.03 -4.85 22.15
C SER A 848 49.41 -5.89 21.11
N GLU A 849 50.66 -5.80 20.66
CA GLU A 849 51.35 -6.80 19.86
C GLU A 849 51.50 -8.11 20.65
N LYS A 850 51.08 -9.23 20.04
CA LYS A 850 51.91 -10.42 19.81
C LYS A 850 51.19 -11.43 18.93
#